data_AF-A0A2G6B9V5-F1
#
_entry.id   AF-A0A2G6B9V5-F1
#
_cell.length_a   1.000
_cell.length_b   1.000
_cell.length_c   1.000
_cell.angle_alpha   90.00
_cell.angle_beta   90.00
_cell.angle_gamma   90.00
#
_symmetry.space_group_name_H-M   'P 1'
#
loop_
_entity.id
_entity.type
_entity.pdbx_description
1 polymer ?
#
loop_
_entity_poly.entity_id
_entity_poly.type
_entity_poly.pdbx_seq_one_letter_code
_entity_poly.pdbx_strand_id
1 'polypeptide(L)'
;MTKKPFKVLSKASLAGVLAVSALVPVAAASAATSYAVDEIIVAVDGQNVAISKAVYDAAIAEGWMTGATVSYVQNSDGKYYSKAVLDEAVSEESTLDKALELLAGSDKAESITTVPGEFVDGNLVPEEEQVADLKVESVSAIDETGVTVSFTALTEAKEGATITVVDPAGKTVEVTPVNLEVGDTSATFDFVTAYEELPLGTFVVQGKDFDTEAVDAVAKVNAAGNVVTLWNALQSKYFTGATEANIQGYFDSIAADAPGTVADINKIIADVNKASEDATAEATTVKNVADATNVLQLLNALKAGNFERVKDAWITDYATQDVTLADGVTTETLLDLGSANYFGVEGAGASIEAIQAAIDAQNEVKADEAVTAAEGTLSSADIAEARATVNNYVVADVEDADATPKQDLLDRLALHDAVVNVTKANTNAKLTSALNALNTLTEDGVFDIASVNSKELKRYVTDIQAADLADKDTAGEIQTLIDTANTNAETAALNAVKAITEDTTTAKVKELLVTLADRSAYASDAFDGETVIDALLEEYRTAIATADAADKDTVAKIQGFITVENTPDQALTDLYATSVDFEDPDALLEALQAKTLNLNVTPANKDAYLADTTAIQTAANTGADAEAKIANVQAAVNATDARVALNAATTDTAVRTELTKFVVANGDSNPSYVNLSAQGKLEVAGLVLAEKPAAGYATNTALATEINDQVTARGTLLTNVNAADTITKVNTALTALNYKPFADLSSTQKISVAEAFLANFPTDKDGAKVAYTTLTNIKADIDKAITAVAE
;
A
#
# COMPACT_ATOMS: atom_id res chain seq x y z
N MET A 1 -2.73 -13.14 25.65
CA MET A 1 -1.60 -12.39 26.25
C MET A 1 -2.13 -11.08 26.80
N THR A 2 -2.12 -10.92 28.12
CA THR A 2 -2.59 -9.74 28.86
C THR A 2 -1.52 -8.65 28.83
N LYS A 3 -1.81 -7.48 28.24
CA LYS A 3 -0.94 -6.30 28.30
C LYS A 3 -0.91 -5.77 29.74
N LYS A 4 0.30 -5.62 30.31
CA LYS A 4 0.53 -4.97 31.62
C LYS A 4 0.27 -3.46 31.50
N PRO A 5 -0.30 -2.81 32.53
CA PRO A 5 -0.39 -1.35 32.57
C PRO A 5 0.97 -0.74 32.93
N PHE A 6 1.42 0.23 32.15
CA PHE A 6 2.56 1.09 32.50
C PHE A 6 2.16 2.01 33.67
N LYS A 7 3.07 2.16 34.65
CA LYS A 7 2.91 3.08 35.76
C LYS A 7 3.01 4.51 35.25
N VAL A 8 1.94 5.28 35.41
CA VAL A 8 1.91 6.73 35.18
C VAL A 8 2.82 7.40 36.21
N LEU A 9 3.82 8.16 35.75
CA LEU A 9 4.65 9.04 36.56
C LEU A 9 3.77 10.14 37.19
N SER A 10 3.96 10.43 38.48
CA SER A 10 3.14 11.43 39.18
C SER A 10 3.49 12.85 38.72
N LYS A 11 2.49 13.73 38.68
CA LYS A 11 2.55 15.15 38.23
C LYS A 11 3.64 16.02 38.88
N ALA A 12 4.39 15.53 39.86
CA ALA A 12 5.44 16.27 40.56
C ALA A 12 6.83 16.15 39.91
N SER A 13 7.07 15.22 38.97
CA SER A 13 8.42 15.00 38.41
C SER A 13 8.78 15.87 37.20
N LEU A 14 7.85 16.61 36.60
CA LEU A 14 8.10 17.35 35.36
C LEU A 14 8.70 18.76 35.56
N ALA A 15 8.42 19.41 36.71
CA ALA A 15 9.07 20.68 37.06
C ALA A 15 10.59 20.53 37.27
N GLY A 16 11.08 19.31 37.49
CA GLY A 16 12.51 19.01 37.57
C GLY A 16 13.21 18.83 36.23
N VAL A 17 12.47 18.57 35.13
CA VAL A 17 13.08 18.26 33.82
C VAL A 17 13.64 19.50 33.14
N LEU A 18 13.08 20.69 33.39
CA LEU A 18 13.62 21.96 32.87
C LEU A 18 14.89 22.45 33.61
N ALA A 19 15.23 21.86 34.77
CA ALA A 19 16.29 22.34 35.66
C ALA A 19 17.55 21.45 35.72
N VAL A 20 17.62 20.34 34.97
CA VAL A 20 18.77 19.41 35.07
C VAL A 20 19.25 18.93 33.70
N SER A 21 20.14 19.67 33.05
CA SER A 21 21.01 19.16 31.99
C SER A 21 22.42 19.75 32.09
N ALA A 22 23.29 19.06 32.83
CA ALA A 22 24.73 19.32 32.83
C ALA A 22 25.53 18.01 32.70
N LEU A 23 26.22 17.91 31.55
CA LEU A 23 27.42 17.12 31.20
C LEU A 23 27.43 15.59 31.35
N VAL A 24 27.48 14.90 30.20
CA VAL A 24 28.49 13.84 29.90
C VAL A 24 28.82 13.86 28.39
N PRO A 25 30.11 13.83 27.96
CA PRO A 25 30.45 13.75 26.55
C PRO A 25 30.50 12.30 26.05
N VAL A 26 29.82 12.01 24.94
CA VAL A 26 30.00 10.77 24.16
C VAL A 26 30.25 11.14 22.69
N ALA A 27 31.08 10.31 22.06
CA ALA A 27 31.82 10.53 20.82
C ALA A 27 31.01 10.97 19.60
N ALA A 28 31.71 11.69 18.73
CA ALA A 28 31.24 12.36 17.52
C ALA A 28 30.45 11.45 16.57
N ALA A 29 29.17 11.80 16.41
CA ALA A 29 28.37 11.56 15.22
C ALA A 29 27.99 12.92 14.61
N SER A 30 27.69 12.94 13.31
CA SER A 30 27.28 14.09 12.50
C SER A 30 26.45 15.13 13.27
N ALA A 31 26.76 16.42 13.09
CA ALA A 31 26.13 17.55 13.78
C ALA A 31 24.60 17.54 13.59
N ALA A 32 23.88 16.98 14.56
CA ALA A 32 22.43 17.10 14.65
C ALA A 32 22.09 18.55 14.99
N THR A 33 21.15 19.14 14.27
CA THR A 33 20.52 20.42 14.62
C THR A 33 19.93 20.30 16.02
N SER A 34 20.55 20.98 17.00
CA SER A 34 20.04 21.00 18.37
C SER A 34 18.95 22.05 18.51
N TYR A 35 17.74 21.64 18.88
CA TYR A 35 16.63 22.55 19.19
C TYR A 35 16.67 22.95 20.67
N ALA A 36 16.43 24.23 20.97
CA ALA A 36 16.42 24.78 22.33
C ALA A 36 15.23 25.73 22.57
N VAL A 37 14.92 26.00 23.83
CA VAL A 37 13.89 27.00 24.21
C VAL A 37 14.55 28.38 24.32
N ASP A 38 14.17 29.30 23.43
CA ASP A 38 14.69 30.68 23.42
C ASP A 38 13.89 31.58 24.37
N GLU A 39 12.56 31.55 24.24
CA GLU A 39 11.65 32.36 25.03
C GLU A 39 10.58 31.54 25.78
N ILE A 40 10.17 32.08 26.92
CA ILE A 40 9.08 31.56 27.75
C ILE A 40 8.01 32.64 27.87
N ILE A 41 6.77 32.25 27.59
CA ILE A 41 5.64 33.16 27.48
C ILE A 41 4.69 32.90 28.63
N VAL A 42 4.36 33.96 29.35
CA VAL A 42 3.50 33.95 30.54
C VAL A 42 2.34 34.90 30.31
N ALA A 43 1.11 34.44 30.53
CA ALA A 43 -0.03 35.31 30.51
C ALA A 43 -0.08 36.19 31.78
N VAL A 44 0.13 37.50 31.63
CA VAL A 44 0.00 38.50 32.70
C VAL A 44 -1.09 39.49 32.28
N ASP A 45 -2.15 39.60 33.08
CA ASP A 45 -3.28 40.51 32.85
C ASP A 45 -3.88 40.46 31.42
N GLY A 46 -3.86 39.29 30.80
CA GLY A 46 -4.40 39.05 29.45
C GLY A 46 -3.43 39.34 28.30
N GLN A 47 -2.18 39.70 28.60
CA GLN A 47 -1.10 39.84 27.62
C GLN A 47 -0.13 38.66 27.71
N ASN A 48 0.40 38.25 26.56
CA ASN A 48 1.46 37.25 26.49
C ASN A 48 2.81 37.95 26.70
N VAL A 49 3.38 37.82 27.89
CA VAL A 49 4.64 38.45 28.24
C VAL A 49 5.79 37.48 27.96
N ALA A 50 6.73 37.88 27.11
CA ALA A 50 7.90 37.08 26.74
C ALA A 50 9.10 37.42 27.63
N ILE A 51 9.74 36.38 28.16
CA ILE A 51 11.01 36.47 28.88
C ILE A 51 11.97 35.41 28.36
N SER A 52 13.27 35.72 28.34
CA SER A 52 14.28 34.72 27.97
C SER A 52 14.29 33.55 28.95
N LYS A 53 14.70 32.36 28.47
CA LYS A 53 14.85 31.19 29.34
C LYS A 53 15.73 31.46 30.57
N ALA A 54 16.81 32.22 30.41
CA ALA A 54 17.70 32.56 31.51
C ALA A 54 17.00 33.40 32.60
N VAL A 55 16.14 34.35 32.20
CA VAL A 55 15.34 35.17 33.12
C VAL A 55 14.30 34.31 33.84
N TYR A 56 13.65 33.39 33.12
CA TYR A 56 12.72 32.44 33.72
C TYR A 56 13.39 31.50 34.72
N ASP A 57 14.53 30.91 34.38
CA ASP A 57 15.28 30.02 35.28
C ASP A 57 15.69 30.76 36.57
N ALA A 58 16.12 32.01 36.45
CA ALA A 58 16.41 32.88 37.59
C ALA A 58 15.16 33.17 38.43
N ALA A 59 14.02 33.49 37.79
CA ALA A 59 12.76 33.74 38.49
C ALA A 59 12.22 32.51 39.23
N ILE A 60 12.39 31.30 38.70
CA ILE A 60 12.07 30.05 39.39
C ILE A 60 13.00 29.84 40.59
N ALA A 61 14.31 30.09 40.43
CA ALA A 61 15.29 29.93 41.50
C ALA A 61 15.03 30.89 42.68
N GLU A 62 14.60 32.12 42.38
CA GLU A 62 14.22 33.15 43.37
C GLU A 62 12.78 32.95 43.92
N GLY A 63 12.03 31.99 43.40
CA GLY A 63 10.66 31.68 43.82
C GLY A 63 9.61 32.69 43.36
N TRP A 64 9.94 33.54 42.38
CA TRP A 64 9.04 34.52 41.78
C TRP A 64 8.05 33.89 40.79
N MET A 65 8.37 32.70 40.28
CA MET A 65 7.51 31.94 39.37
C MET A 65 7.35 30.48 39.81
N THR A 66 6.36 29.81 39.23
CA THR A 66 6.25 28.35 39.27
C THR A 66 6.06 27.83 37.85
N GLY A 67 6.50 26.61 37.56
CA GLY A 67 6.35 26.02 36.21
C GLY A 67 4.90 25.85 35.72
N ALA A 68 3.90 26.18 36.54
CA ALA A 68 2.49 26.17 36.18
C ALA A 68 2.03 27.45 35.45
N THR A 69 2.85 28.50 35.37
CA THR A 69 2.47 29.79 34.78
C THR A 69 2.90 29.96 33.31
N VAL A 70 3.61 28.98 32.74
CA VAL A 70 4.02 29.01 31.33
C VAL A 70 2.81 28.71 30.44
N SER A 71 2.51 29.63 29.52
CA SER A 71 1.46 29.48 28.51
C SER A 71 2.03 28.87 27.22
N TYR A 72 3.17 29.38 26.76
CA TYR A 72 3.86 28.93 25.55
C TYR A 72 5.38 28.90 25.74
N VAL A 73 6.06 28.14 24.88
CA VAL A 73 7.51 28.20 24.69
C VAL A 73 7.82 28.52 23.24
N GLN A 74 8.86 29.30 23.00
CA GLN A 74 9.43 29.48 21.66
C GLN A 74 10.60 28.52 21.47
N ASN A 75 10.53 27.71 20.42
CA ASN A 75 11.64 26.88 20.00
C ASN A 75 12.65 27.71 19.18
N SER A 76 13.89 27.23 19.05
CA SER A 76 14.96 27.94 18.33
C SER A 76 14.75 28.05 16.82
N ASP A 77 13.67 27.47 16.29
CA ASP A 77 13.18 27.70 14.92
C ASP A 77 12.21 28.91 14.82
N GLY A 78 12.00 29.62 15.92
CA GLY A 78 11.13 30.80 16.04
C GLY A 78 9.65 30.49 16.25
N LYS A 79 9.23 29.21 16.26
CA LYS A 79 7.83 28.82 16.41
C LYS A 79 7.42 28.69 17.88
N TYR A 80 6.15 28.99 18.15
CA TYR A 80 5.58 28.89 19.51
C TYR A 80 4.74 27.62 19.66
N TYR A 81 4.91 26.96 20.80
CA TYR A 81 4.15 25.76 21.16
C TYR A 81 3.51 25.93 22.52
N SER A 82 2.22 25.61 22.64
CA SER A 82 1.53 25.67 23.92
C SER A 82 2.12 24.67 24.91
N LYS A 83 2.06 25.00 26.20
CA LYS A 83 2.61 24.12 27.25
C LYS A 83 2.02 22.70 27.19
N ALA A 84 0.74 22.57 26.84
CA ALA A 84 0.09 21.26 26.72
C ALA A 84 0.69 20.40 25.61
N VAL A 85 1.00 21.01 24.46
CA VAL A 85 1.65 20.34 23.32
C VAL A 85 3.08 19.93 23.67
N LEU A 86 3.83 20.79 24.37
CA LEU A 86 5.16 20.45 24.85
C LEU A 86 5.13 19.29 25.86
N ASP A 87 4.20 19.32 26.82
CA ASP A 87 4.06 18.26 27.82
C ASP A 87 3.72 16.89 27.18
N GLU A 88 2.90 16.89 26.12
CA GLU A 88 2.59 15.70 25.31
C GLU A 88 3.86 15.17 24.61
N ALA A 89 4.60 16.03 23.91
CA ALA A 89 5.83 15.64 23.20
C ALA A 89 6.92 15.11 24.14
N VAL A 90 7.10 15.73 25.32
CA VAL A 90 8.05 15.25 26.34
C VAL A 90 7.65 13.89 26.89
N SER A 91 6.35 13.60 26.98
CA SER A 91 5.85 12.30 27.42
C SER A 91 6.12 11.18 26.40
N GLU A 92 6.17 11.53 25.12
CA GLU A 92 6.44 10.62 24.01
C GLU A 92 7.94 10.33 23.85
N GLU A 93 8.76 11.38 23.84
CA GLU A 93 10.18 11.28 23.48
C GLU A 93 11.13 11.13 24.67
N SER A 94 10.60 11.10 25.90
CA SER A 94 11.32 10.90 27.17
C SER A 94 12.39 11.93 27.55
N THR A 95 12.74 12.86 26.64
CA THR A 95 13.70 13.95 26.84
C THR A 95 13.18 15.23 26.17
N LEU A 96 13.58 16.40 26.68
CA LEU A 96 13.14 17.70 26.15
C LEU A 96 13.69 17.96 24.75
N ASP A 97 14.97 17.66 24.50
CA ASP A 97 15.63 17.93 23.22
C ASP A 97 14.93 17.17 22.06
N LYS A 98 14.61 15.89 22.27
CA LYS A 98 13.87 15.10 21.28
C LYS A 98 12.41 15.54 21.13
N ALA A 99 11.79 16.02 22.20
CA ALA A 99 10.44 16.58 22.13
C ALA A 99 10.41 17.87 21.29
N LEU A 100 11.44 18.72 21.41
CA LEU A 100 11.58 19.93 20.59
C LEU A 100 11.89 19.58 19.13
N GLU A 101 12.72 18.57 18.88
CA GLU A 101 12.96 18.03 17.53
C GLU A 101 11.68 17.49 16.88
N LEU A 102 10.88 16.71 17.62
CA LEU A 102 9.58 16.22 17.18
C LEU A 102 8.61 17.38 16.86
N LEU A 103 8.60 18.43 17.69
CA LEU A 103 7.72 19.57 17.50
C LEU A 103 8.13 20.46 16.31
N ALA A 104 9.43 20.61 16.05
CA ALA A 104 9.94 21.39 14.92
C ALA A 104 9.43 20.86 13.56
N GLY A 105 9.29 19.53 13.45
CA GLY A 105 8.70 18.85 12.29
C GLY A 105 7.16 18.75 12.29
N SER A 106 6.48 19.26 13.33
CA SER A 106 5.03 19.16 13.47
C SER A 106 4.29 20.42 12.99
N ASP A 107 2.98 20.27 12.74
CA ASP A 107 2.04 21.35 12.42
C ASP A 107 1.37 21.97 13.65
N LYS A 108 1.83 21.63 14.86
CA LYS A 108 1.23 22.07 16.14
C LYS A 108 1.67 23.47 16.61
N ALA A 109 2.36 24.24 15.76
CA ALA A 109 2.81 25.58 16.10
C ALA A 109 1.64 26.58 16.12
N GLU A 110 1.68 27.54 17.05
CA GLU A 110 0.68 28.61 17.17
C GLU A 110 1.29 29.98 16.86
N SER A 111 0.48 30.90 16.32
CA SER A 111 0.86 32.30 16.12
C SER A 111 0.32 33.14 17.27
N ILE A 112 1.22 33.78 18.02
CA ILE A 112 0.88 34.64 19.16
C ILE A 112 1.62 35.98 19.05
N THR A 113 1.03 37.04 19.60
CA THR A 113 1.70 38.33 19.80
C THR A 113 2.23 38.38 21.22
N THR A 114 3.47 38.81 21.41
CA THR A 114 4.12 38.93 22.72
C THR A 114 4.56 40.37 23.00
N VAL A 115 4.70 40.72 24.27
CA VAL A 115 5.35 41.95 24.74
C VAL A 115 6.55 41.58 25.62
N PRO A 116 7.69 42.30 25.55
CA PRO A 116 8.80 42.07 26.47
C PRO A 116 8.36 42.24 27.93
N GLY A 117 8.86 41.35 28.79
CA GLY A 117 8.60 41.39 30.22
C GLY A 117 9.84 41.65 31.04
N GLU A 118 9.66 42.33 32.17
CA GLU A 118 10.66 42.43 33.21
C GLU A 118 10.06 42.11 34.59
N PHE A 119 10.93 41.74 35.54
CA PHE A 119 10.53 41.53 36.92
C PHE A 119 10.70 42.83 37.71
N VAL A 120 9.59 43.44 38.13
CA VAL A 120 9.58 44.59 39.04
C VAL A 120 9.05 44.12 40.39
N ASP A 121 9.89 44.25 41.42
CA ASP A 121 9.59 43.81 42.79
C ASP A 121 9.10 42.35 42.90
N GLY A 122 9.67 41.46 42.07
CA GLY A 122 9.34 40.04 42.05
C GLY A 122 8.04 39.69 41.31
N ASN A 123 7.38 40.65 40.66
CA ASN A 123 6.25 40.40 39.77
C ASN A 123 6.69 40.61 38.32
N LEU A 124 6.29 39.68 37.44
CA LEU A 124 6.48 39.85 36.00
C LEU A 124 5.47 40.90 35.50
N VAL A 125 5.97 42.00 34.93
CA VAL A 125 5.16 43.06 34.31
C VAL A 125 5.59 43.27 32.86
N PRO A 126 4.68 43.65 31.96
CA PRO A 126 5.04 44.18 30.64
C PRO A 126 5.90 45.45 30.81
N GLU A 127 6.95 45.58 30.00
CA GLU A 127 7.81 46.78 30.00
C GLU A 127 7.00 48.01 29.50
N GLU A 128 6.82 49.05 30.34
CA GLU A 128 6.12 50.29 29.94
C GLU A 128 7.05 51.23 29.13
N GLU A 129 6.69 51.53 27.89
CA GLU A 129 7.46 52.37 26.96
C GLU A 129 7.44 53.86 27.40
N GLN A 130 8.59 54.40 27.85
CA GLN A 130 8.74 55.84 28.05
C GLN A 130 8.65 56.57 26.70
N VAL A 131 7.85 57.64 26.60
CA VAL A 131 7.77 58.51 25.41
C VAL A 131 9.12 59.19 25.18
N ALA A 132 9.99 58.51 24.44
CA ALA A 132 11.32 58.96 24.08
C ALA A 132 11.25 60.08 23.02
N ASP A 133 12.22 60.99 23.05
CA ASP A 133 12.52 61.88 21.92
C ASP A 133 12.61 61.07 20.62
N LEU A 134 12.30 61.67 19.46
CA LEU A 134 12.36 60.99 18.15
C LEU A 134 13.78 60.45 17.91
N LYS A 135 13.94 59.13 18.08
CA LYS A 135 15.21 58.43 17.96
C LYS A 135 15.48 58.13 16.48
N VAL A 136 16.26 59.00 15.84
CA VAL A 136 16.72 58.79 14.47
C VAL A 136 17.62 57.55 14.42
N GLU A 137 17.26 56.58 13.59
CA GLU A 137 18.04 55.37 13.38
C GLU A 137 19.14 55.59 12.34
N SER A 138 18.77 56.23 11.23
CA SER A 138 19.66 56.56 10.11
C SER A 138 19.22 57.85 9.40
N VAL A 139 20.15 58.43 8.64
CA VAL A 139 19.89 59.55 7.74
C VAL A 139 19.86 58.99 6.33
N SER A 140 18.75 59.15 5.62
CA SER A 140 18.55 58.58 4.29
C SER A 140 18.99 59.52 3.17
N ALA A 141 18.85 60.84 3.36
CA ALA A 141 19.32 61.84 2.41
C ALA A 141 19.51 63.21 3.08
N ILE A 142 20.44 64.01 2.57
CA ILE A 142 20.55 65.45 2.84
C ILE A 142 20.74 66.15 1.50
N ASP A 143 19.94 67.18 1.23
CA ASP A 143 20.05 68.05 0.06
C ASP A 143 20.08 69.52 0.49
N GLU A 144 20.10 70.46 -0.47
CA GLU A 144 20.17 71.89 -0.17
C GLU A 144 19.00 72.40 0.69
N THR A 145 17.87 71.69 0.69
CA THR A 145 16.61 72.13 1.27
C THR A 145 16.25 71.43 2.57
N GLY A 146 16.77 70.23 2.84
CA GLY A 146 16.45 69.53 4.07
C GLY A 146 17.20 68.21 4.28
N VAL A 147 16.80 67.51 5.34
CA VAL A 147 17.32 66.20 5.71
C VAL A 147 16.18 65.20 5.86
N THR A 148 16.32 64.03 5.26
CA THR A 148 15.41 62.91 5.46
C THR A 148 16.05 61.90 6.40
N VAL A 149 15.31 61.50 7.42
CA VAL A 149 15.73 60.52 8.42
C VAL A 149 14.75 59.36 8.46
N SER A 150 15.26 58.20 8.85
CA SER A 150 14.46 57.02 9.16
C SER A 150 14.51 56.74 10.66
N PHE A 151 13.40 56.25 11.18
CA PHE A 151 13.22 55.88 12.58
C PHE A 151 12.25 54.70 12.68
N THR A 152 12.26 54.00 13.81
CA THR A 152 11.31 52.92 14.08
C THR A 152 9.87 53.43 13.90
N ALA A 153 9.00 52.61 13.31
CA ALA A 153 7.59 52.96 13.12
C ALA A 153 6.99 53.53 14.41
N LEU A 154 6.44 54.75 14.34
CA LEU A 154 5.92 55.42 15.53
C LEU A 154 4.72 54.66 16.10
N THR A 155 4.75 54.38 17.40
CA THR A 155 3.64 53.76 18.13
C THR A 155 2.57 54.79 18.52
N GLU A 156 2.94 56.07 18.59
CA GLU A 156 2.05 57.20 18.86
C GLU A 156 2.38 58.40 17.93
N ALA A 157 1.36 59.15 17.50
CA ALA A 157 1.55 60.34 16.69
C ALA A 157 2.28 61.44 17.49
N LYS A 158 3.19 62.18 16.84
CA LYS A 158 3.98 63.26 17.44
C LYS A 158 3.76 64.57 16.70
N GLU A 159 3.11 65.54 17.33
CA GLU A 159 3.00 66.89 16.79
C GLU A 159 4.28 67.70 17.04
N GLY A 160 4.75 68.43 16.02
CA GLY A 160 5.89 69.35 16.13
C GLY A 160 7.23 68.70 16.43
N ALA A 161 7.48 67.48 15.94
CA ALA A 161 8.76 66.81 16.09
C ALA A 161 9.88 67.66 15.47
N THR A 162 11.06 67.65 16.10
CA THR A 162 12.26 68.35 15.62
C THR A 162 13.49 67.48 15.82
N ILE A 163 14.57 67.79 15.09
CA ILE A 163 15.85 67.08 15.14
C ILE A 163 17.02 68.06 15.18
N THR A 164 18.12 67.68 15.81
CA THR A 164 19.37 68.46 15.76
C THR A 164 20.14 68.09 14.51
N VAL A 165 20.45 69.05 13.64
CA VAL A 165 21.33 68.86 12.48
C VAL A 165 22.56 69.74 12.68
N VAL A 166 23.76 69.19 12.53
CA VAL A 166 25.03 69.92 12.59
C VAL A 166 25.73 69.76 11.24
N ASP A 167 26.09 70.87 10.61
CA ASP A 167 26.78 70.87 9.31
C ASP A 167 28.28 70.52 9.44
N PRO A 168 28.98 70.30 8.32
CA PRO A 168 30.42 69.96 8.34
C PRO A 168 31.32 71.05 8.93
N ALA A 169 30.84 72.30 9.06
CA ALA A 169 31.56 73.38 9.73
C ALA A 169 31.31 73.40 11.26
N GLY A 170 30.52 72.45 11.78
CA GLY A 170 30.17 72.34 13.19
C GLY A 170 29.04 73.27 13.61
N LYS A 171 28.28 73.84 12.67
CA LYS A 171 27.19 74.77 12.95
C LYS A 171 25.85 74.03 12.97
N THR A 172 25.02 74.30 13.98
CA THR A 172 23.65 73.78 14.02
C THR A 172 22.79 74.41 12.92
N VAL A 173 22.17 73.55 12.10
CA VAL A 173 21.21 73.91 11.06
C VAL A 173 19.82 73.78 11.64
N GLU A 174 19.06 74.87 11.60
CA GLU A 174 17.70 74.90 12.11
C GLU A 174 16.75 74.24 11.11
N VAL A 175 15.87 73.36 11.59
CA VAL A 175 14.87 72.66 10.78
C VAL A 175 13.45 73.05 11.16
N THR A 176 12.53 72.97 10.21
CA THR A 176 11.10 73.19 10.43
C THR A 176 10.50 71.97 11.16
N PRO A 177 9.75 72.16 12.26
CA PRO A 177 9.10 71.05 12.94
C PRO A 177 8.07 70.34 12.05
N VAL A 178 7.98 69.01 12.17
CA VAL A 178 7.08 68.16 11.37
C VAL A 178 6.13 67.39 12.28
N ASN A 179 4.86 67.27 11.88
CA ASN A 179 3.90 66.39 12.56
C ASN A 179 4.02 64.99 11.98
N LEU A 180 4.16 63.98 12.85
CA LEU A 180 4.33 62.57 12.46
C LEU A 180 3.15 61.76 12.98
N GLU A 181 2.63 60.86 12.15
CA GLU A 181 1.50 59.99 12.48
C GLU A 181 1.97 58.61 12.97
N VAL A 182 1.05 57.85 13.59
CA VAL A 182 1.30 56.46 13.99
C VAL A 182 1.63 55.63 12.76
N GLY A 183 2.72 54.86 12.82
CA GLY A 183 3.19 54.01 11.73
C GLY A 183 4.18 54.68 10.78
N ASP A 184 4.42 56.00 10.89
CA ASP A 184 5.46 56.66 10.12
C ASP A 184 6.84 56.08 10.49
N THR A 185 7.65 55.77 9.46
CA THR A 185 9.02 55.22 9.61
C THR A 185 10.10 56.17 9.09
N SER A 186 9.71 57.33 8.55
CA SER A 186 10.64 58.32 8.01
C SER A 186 10.00 59.69 7.96
N ALA A 187 10.82 60.73 8.03
CA ALA A 187 10.38 62.10 7.86
C ALA A 187 11.46 62.96 7.20
N THR A 188 11.03 63.94 6.43
CA THR A 188 11.90 64.98 5.87
C THR A 188 11.72 66.26 6.66
N PHE A 189 12.82 66.79 7.17
CA PHE A 189 12.89 68.03 7.94
C PHE A 189 13.54 69.11 7.07
N ASP A 190 12.73 70.06 6.62
CA ASP A 190 13.19 71.17 5.79
C ASP A 190 14.07 72.12 6.62
N PHE A 191 15.21 72.52 6.07
CA PHE A 191 16.04 73.59 6.64
C PHE A 191 15.28 74.92 6.58
N VAL A 192 15.25 75.63 7.71
CA VAL A 192 14.63 76.97 7.77
C VAL A 192 15.33 77.94 6.80
N THR A 193 16.63 77.74 6.57
CA THR A 193 17.40 78.42 5.52
C THR A 193 18.11 77.38 4.68
N ALA A 194 17.63 77.18 3.46
CA ALA A 194 18.26 76.30 2.48
C ALA A 194 19.68 76.79 2.11
N TYR A 195 20.55 75.85 1.75
CA TYR A 195 21.88 76.14 1.21
C TYR A 195 21.78 76.57 -0.26
N GLU A 196 22.67 77.47 -0.72
CA GLU A 196 22.82 77.73 -2.16
C GLU A 196 23.54 76.59 -2.88
N GLU A 197 24.46 75.92 -2.16
CA GLU A 197 25.18 74.71 -2.56
C GLU A 197 25.44 73.91 -1.28
N LEU A 198 25.11 72.61 -1.26
CA LEU A 198 25.27 71.79 -0.07
C LEU A 198 26.76 71.62 0.26
N PRO A 199 27.21 71.94 1.49
CA PRO A 199 28.61 71.78 1.85
C PRO A 199 28.99 70.30 1.86
N LEU A 200 30.13 69.98 1.25
CA LEU A 200 30.70 68.63 1.27
C LEU A 200 31.34 68.35 2.64
N GLY A 201 31.02 67.18 3.21
CA GLY A 201 31.59 66.67 4.46
C GLY A 201 30.56 65.98 5.34
N THR A 202 30.93 65.66 6.58
CA THR A 202 30.05 64.94 7.50
C THR A 202 29.07 65.87 8.20
N PHE A 203 27.78 65.68 7.95
CA PHE A 203 26.70 66.20 8.76
C PHE A 203 26.46 65.27 9.96
N VAL A 204 26.07 65.82 11.11
CA VAL A 204 25.66 65.05 12.28
C VAL A 204 24.19 65.34 12.59
N VAL A 205 23.32 64.36 12.36
CA VAL A 205 21.87 64.47 12.52
C VAL A 205 21.44 63.61 13.70
N GLN A 206 21.04 64.24 14.81
CA GLN A 206 20.70 63.56 16.07
C GLN A 206 21.79 62.56 16.51
N GLY A 207 23.06 62.96 16.34
CA GLY A 207 24.22 62.12 16.66
C GLY A 207 24.57 61.05 15.62
N LYS A 208 23.88 61.02 14.46
CA LYS A 208 24.19 60.13 13.33
C LYS A 208 24.98 60.88 12.26
N ASP A 209 26.11 60.32 11.88
CA ASP A 209 26.95 60.87 10.82
C ASP A 209 26.35 60.57 9.44
N PHE A 210 26.31 61.58 8.58
CA PHE A 210 25.95 61.47 7.16
C PHE A 210 26.98 62.21 6.31
N ASP A 211 27.73 61.46 5.51
CA ASP A 211 28.86 62.00 4.74
C ASP A 211 28.44 62.37 3.31
N THR A 212 28.25 63.65 3.05
CA THR A 212 27.84 64.15 1.72
C THR A 212 28.99 64.05 0.70
N GLU A 213 30.25 64.00 1.16
CA GLU A 213 31.42 63.79 0.29
C GLU A 213 31.47 62.32 -0.20
N ALA A 214 30.98 61.37 0.61
CA ALA A 214 30.81 59.98 0.20
C ALA A 214 29.72 59.83 -0.88
N VAL A 215 28.58 60.52 -0.71
CA VAL A 215 27.48 60.52 -1.69
C VAL A 215 27.91 61.14 -3.02
N ASP A 216 28.63 62.27 -2.98
CA ASP A 216 29.21 62.90 -4.16
C ASP A 216 30.25 62.00 -4.86
N ALA A 217 31.05 61.25 -4.10
CA ALA A 217 31.99 60.29 -4.67
C ALA A 217 31.27 59.16 -5.45
N VAL A 218 30.17 58.63 -4.93
CA VAL A 218 29.31 57.65 -5.63
C VAL A 218 28.71 58.28 -6.89
N ALA A 219 28.17 59.49 -6.78
CA ALA A 219 27.59 60.21 -7.93
C ALA A 219 28.61 60.43 -9.05
N LYS A 220 29.86 60.78 -8.71
CA LYS A 220 30.96 60.94 -9.68
C LYS A 220 31.33 59.62 -10.37
N VAL A 221 31.26 58.49 -9.67
CA VAL A 221 31.45 57.16 -10.26
C VAL A 221 30.33 56.84 -11.25
N ASN A 222 29.07 57.06 -10.86
CA ASN A 222 27.90 56.79 -11.72
C ASN A 222 27.81 57.74 -12.93
N ALA A 223 28.30 58.97 -12.79
CA ALA A 223 28.31 59.96 -13.87
C ALA A 223 29.50 59.78 -14.85
N ALA A 224 30.43 58.87 -14.57
CA ALA A 224 31.59 58.65 -15.42
C ALA A 224 31.17 58.06 -16.78
N GLY A 225 31.29 58.84 -17.86
CA GLY A 225 30.90 58.41 -19.21
C GLY A 225 31.95 57.56 -19.94
N ASN A 226 33.12 57.33 -19.35
CA ASN A 226 34.18 56.47 -19.87
C ASN A 226 35.15 55.99 -18.77
N VAL A 227 35.96 54.98 -19.08
CA VAL A 227 36.94 54.38 -18.15
C VAL A 227 37.94 55.37 -17.54
N VAL A 228 38.32 56.44 -18.25
CA VAL A 228 39.25 57.45 -17.73
C VAL A 228 38.59 58.31 -16.66
N THR A 229 37.36 58.76 -16.92
CA THR A 229 36.56 59.51 -15.93
C THR A 229 36.21 58.65 -14.72
N LEU A 230 35.96 57.35 -14.95
CA LEU A 230 35.69 56.40 -13.87
C LEU A 230 36.92 56.19 -13.00
N TRP A 231 38.10 55.96 -13.61
CA TRP A 231 39.34 55.76 -12.86
C TRP A 231 39.63 56.94 -11.92
N ASN A 232 39.48 58.17 -12.44
CA ASN A 232 39.67 59.38 -11.64
C ASN A 232 38.67 59.46 -10.47
N ALA A 233 37.41 59.08 -10.67
CA ALA A 233 36.40 59.04 -9.61
C ALA A 233 36.73 57.95 -8.56
N LEU A 234 37.22 56.79 -9.00
CA LEU A 234 37.64 55.68 -8.14
C LEU A 234 38.92 55.97 -7.32
N GLN A 235 39.67 57.05 -7.62
CA GLN A 235 40.79 57.49 -6.78
C GLN A 235 40.34 58.23 -5.50
N SER A 236 39.04 58.41 -5.30
CA SER A 236 38.51 58.99 -4.06
C SER A 236 38.86 58.11 -2.84
N LYS A 237 39.04 58.74 -1.68
CA LYS A 237 39.39 58.05 -0.40
C LYS A 237 38.35 56.99 0.03
N TYR A 238 37.14 57.06 -0.51
CA TYR A 238 36.02 56.15 -0.20
C TYR A 238 36.13 54.80 -0.93
N PHE A 239 36.92 54.72 -2.00
CA PHE A 239 37.07 53.49 -2.78
C PHE A 239 38.48 52.92 -2.59
N THR A 240 38.57 51.61 -2.38
CA THR A 240 39.83 50.93 -2.14
C THR A 240 39.93 49.69 -3.02
N GLY A 241 41.17 49.31 -3.37
CA GLY A 241 41.42 48.10 -4.16
C GLY A 241 41.17 48.23 -5.67
N ALA A 242 40.74 49.38 -6.19
CA ALA A 242 40.61 49.58 -7.63
C ALA A 242 41.99 49.46 -8.32
N THR A 243 42.05 48.68 -9.39
CA THR A 243 43.26 48.50 -10.21
C THR A 243 43.00 48.93 -11.65
N GLU A 244 43.98 49.57 -12.28
CA GLU A 244 43.84 50.10 -13.65
C GLU A 244 43.57 48.97 -14.65
N ALA A 245 44.15 47.79 -14.43
CA ALA A 245 43.96 46.62 -15.30
C ALA A 245 42.49 46.16 -15.40
N ASN A 246 41.71 46.37 -14.34
CA ASN A 246 40.32 45.90 -14.25
C ASN A 246 39.28 47.02 -14.49
N ILE A 247 39.73 48.21 -14.91
CA ILE A 247 38.86 49.40 -15.02
C ILE A 247 37.68 49.21 -15.97
N GLN A 248 37.84 48.44 -17.04
CA GLN A 248 36.74 48.14 -17.97
C GLN A 248 35.70 47.24 -17.31
N GLY A 249 36.11 46.25 -16.53
CA GLY A 249 35.20 45.38 -15.79
C GLY A 249 34.37 46.17 -14.76
N TYR A 250 35.01 47.09 -14.04
CA TYR A 250 34.26 47.99 -13.15
C TYR A 250 33.25 48.84 -13.93
N PHE A 251 33.67 49.40 -15.06
CA PHE A 251 32.83 50.25 -15.92
C PHE A 251 31.60 49.49 -16.42
N ASP A 252 31.78 48.26 -16.90
CA ASP A 252 30.69 47.44 -17.41
C ASP A 252 29.73 47.03 -16.28
N SER A 253 30.24 46.65 -15.10
CA SER A 253 29.41 46.33 -13.94
C SER A 253 28.60 47.53 -13.44
N ILE A 254 29.21 48.72 -13.35
CA ILE A 254 28.55 49.96 -12.93
C ILE A 254 27.52 50.43 -13.97
N ALA A 255 27.80 50.25 -15.27
CA ALA A 255 26.86 50.59 -16.33
C ALA A 255 25.66 49.64 -16.39
N ALA A 256 25.85 48.38 -16.00
CA ALA A 256 24.78 47.38 -15.91
C ALA A 256 23.84 47.65 -14.73
N ASP A 257 24.39 48.05 -13.58
CA ASP A 257 23.63 48.40 -12.38
C ASP A 257 24.32 49.52 -11.61
N ALA A 258 23.70 50.70 -11.57
CA ALA A 258 24.31 51.89 -10.98
C ALA A 258 24.30 51.79 -9.44
N PRO A 259 25.47 51.68 -8.78
CA PRO A 259 25.55 51.50 -7.34
C PRO A 259 25.03 52.71 -6.57
N GLY A 260 24.28 52.47 -5.50
CA GLY A 260 23.70 53.53 -4.66
C GLY A 260 24.63 54.01 -3.55
N THR A 261 25.61 53.20 -3.15
CA THR A 261 26.47 53.48 -2.00
C THR A 261 27.95 53.22 -2.27
N VAL A 262 28.80 53.73 -1.37
CA VAL A 262 30.24 53.44 -1.38
C VAL A 262 30.54 51.95 -1.19
N ALA A 263 29.72 51.26 -0.39
CA ALA A 263 29.87 49.83 -0.16
C ALA A 263 29.62 49.02 -1.44
N ASP A 264 28.61 49.41 -2.22
CA ASP A 264 28.27 48.74 -3.48
C ASP A 264 29.42 48.86 -4.50
N ILE A 265 30.02 50.05 -4.63
CA ILE A 265 31.17 50.26 -5.53
C ILE A 265 32.38 49.43 -5.08
N ASN A 266 32.71 49.41 -3.78
CA ASN A 266 33.81 48.59 -3.27
C ASN A 266 33.55 47.09 -3.45
N LYS A 267 32.30 46.66 -3.36
CA LYS A 267 31.91 45.28 -3.67
C LYS A 267 32.12 44.96 -5.16
N ILE A 268 31.66 45.83 -6.07
CA ILE A 268 31.92 45.68 -7.51
C ILE A 268 33.43 45.59 -7.79
N ILE A 269 34.23 46.45 -7.18
CA ILE A 269 35.70 46.42 -7.31
C ILE A 269 36.26 45.08 -6.84
N ALA A 270 35.85 44.62 -5.66
CA ALA A 270 36.31 43.35 -5.10
C ALA A 270 35.90 42.15 -5.97
N ASP A 271 34.64 42.12 -6.43
CA ASP A 271 34.08 41.05 -7.25
C ASP A 271 34.78 40.96 -8.61
N VAL A 272 34.96 42.11 -9.29
CA VAL A 272 35.65 42.17 -10.58
C VAL A 272 37.14 41.82 -10.43
N ASN A 273 37.80 42.28 -9.36
CA ASN A 273 39.19 41.90 -9.08
C ASN A 273 39.32 40.39 -8.85
N LYS A 274 38.44 39.83 -8.04
CA LYS A 274 38.41 38.41 -7.74
C LYS A 274 38.17 37.59 -9.01
N ALA A 275 37.20 37.99 -9.85
CA ALA A 275 36.94 37.34 -11.13
C ALA A 275 38.16 37.39 -12.08
N SER A 276 38.91 38.51 -12.08
CA SER A 276 40.15 38.66 -12.86
C SER A 276 41.30 37.79 -12.34
N GLU A 277 41.46 37.68 -11.02
CA GLU A 277 42.41 36.77 -10.37
C GLU A 277 42.07 35.29 -10.65
N ASP A 278 40.80 34.92 -10.50
CA ASP A 278 40.29 33.57 -10.75
C ASP A 278 40.47 33.20 -12.24
N ALA A 279 40.18 34.11 -13.17
CA ALA A 279 40.42 33.91 -14.61
C ALA A 279 41.91 33.73 -14.95
N THR A 280 42.82 34.41 -14.23
CA THR A 280 44.27 34.26 -14.42
C THR A 280 44.77 32.90 -13.91
N ALA A 281 44.20 32.40 -12.81
CA ALA A 281 44.52 31.07 -12.27
C ALA A 281 43.97 29.95 -13.17
N GLU A 282 42.75 30.10 -13.68
CA GLU A 282 42.15 29.19 -14.67
C GLU A 282 42.98 29.15 -15.96
N ALA A 283 43.31 30.31 -16.52
CA ALA A 283 44.15 30.41 -17.72
C ALA A 283 45.51 29.72 -17.55
N THR A 284 46.14 29.85 -16.37
CA THR A 284 47.40 29.15 -16.07
C THR A 284 47.22 27.63 -16.04
N THR A 285 46.11 27.15 -15.49
CA THR A 285 45.80 25.71 -15.41
C THR A 285 45.55 25.12 -16.80
N VAL A 286 44.69 25.75 -17.60
CA VAL A 286 44.42 25.34 -18.98
C VAL A 286 45.69 25.42 -19.83
N LYS A 287 46.50 26.47 -19.66
CA LYS A 287 47.78 26.61 -20.35
C LYS A 287 48.72 25.44 -20.06
N ASN A 288 48.81 24.97 -18.82
CA ASN A 288 49.66 23.82 -18.50
C ASN A 288 49.22 22.54 -19.22
N VAL A 289 47.90 22.36 -19.44
CA VAL A 289 47.34 21.27 -20.23
C VAL A 289 47.71 21.45 -21.71
N ALA A 290 47.50 22.66 -22.27
CA ALA A 290 47.83 22.99 -23.66
C ALA A 290 49.34 22.93 -24.00
N ASP A 291 50.21 23.20 -23.03
CA ASP A 291 51.67 23.13 -23.21
C ASP A 291 52.19 21.68 -23.17
N ALA A 292 51.36 20.69 -22.82
CA ALA A 292 51.78 19.30 -22.76
C ALA A 292 52.06 18.74 -24.17
N THR A 293 53.28 18.26 -24.40
CA THR A 293 53.69 17.71 -25.71
C THR A 293 53.73 16.18 -25.74
N ASN A 294 53.44 15.54 -24.61
CA ASN A 294 53.37 14.09 -24.46
C ASN A 294 52.49 13.71 -23.27
N VAL A 295 52.05 12.44 -23.24
CA VAL A 295 51.13 11.90 -22.21
C VAL A 295 51.63 12.07 -20.77
N LEU A 296 52.94 12.04 -20.51
CA LEU A 296 53.48 12.23 -19.16
C LEU A 296 53.35 13.70 -18.71
N GLN A 297 53.61 14.65 -19.61
CA GLN A 297 53.39 16.07 -19.33
C GLN A 297 51.90 16.36 -19.13
N LEU A 298 51.03 15.75 -19.95
CA LEU A 298 49.59 15.89 -19.82
C LEU A 298 49.11 15.38 -18.45
N LEU A 299 49.55 14.18 -18.02
CA LEU A 299 49.18 13.65 -16.70
C LEU A 299 49.58 14.57 -15.55
N ASN A 300 50.80 15.12 -15.62
CA ASN A 300 51.29 16.04 -14.60
C ASN A 300 50.49 17.34 -14.60
N ALA A 301 50.11 17.85 -15.78
CA ALA A 301 49.27 19.04 -15.92
C ALA A 301 47.87 18.81 -15.34
N LEU A 302 47.22 17.68 -15.67
CA LEU A 302 45.91 17.32 -15.14
C LEU A 302 45.93 17.16 -13.61
N LYS A 303 46.97 16.53 -13.05
CA LYS A 303 47.12 16.41 -11.59
C LYS A 303 47.38 17.76 -10.91
N ALA A 304 48.23 18.60 -11.49
CA ALA A 304 48.54 19.91 -10.93
C ALA A 304 47.36 20.88 -11.01
N GLY A 305 46.52 20.74 -12.05
CA GLY A 305 45.27 21.49 -12.21
C GLY A 305 44.13 21.04 -11.29
N ASN A 306 44.34 20.00 -10.47
CA ASN A 306 43.32 19.40 -9.61
C ASN A 306 42.06 18.93 -10.37
N PHE A 307 42.22 18.45 -11.61
CA PHE A 307 41.11 17.82 -12.33
C PHE A 307 40.65 16.56 -11.60
N GLU A 308 39.34 16.39 -11.50
CA GLU A 308 38.72 15.30 -10.77
C GLU A 308 38.72 14.01 -11.59
N ARG A 309 38.70 12.86 -10.90
CA ARG A 309 38.52 11.53 -11.51
C ARG A 309 39.55 11.17 -12.60
N VAL A 310 40.74 11.76 -12.55
CA VAL A 310 41.84 11.39 -13.45
C VAL A 310 42.44 10.05 -13.03
N LYS A 311 42.41 9.05 -13.92
CA LYS A 311 43.08 7.75 -13.73
C LYS A 311 44.34 7.64 -14.58
N ASP A 312 45.49 7.51 -13.94
CA ASP A 312 46.81 7.42 -14.60
C ASP A 312 46.88 6.42 -15.74
N ALA A 313 46.22 5.25 -15.59
CA ALA A 313 46.24 4.18 -16.57
C ALA A 313 45.51 4.54 -17.89
N TRP A 314 44.64 5.55 -17.88
CA TRP A 314 43.83 5.97 -19.03
C TRP A 314 44.38 7.22 -19.73
N ILE A 315 45.58 7.68 -19.36
CA ILE A 315 46.14 8.93 -19.90
C ILE A 315 46.29 8.94 -21.43
N THR A 316 46.57 7.78 -22.03
CA THR A 316 46.66 7.65 -23.49
C THR A 316 45.29 7.84 -24.16
N ASP A 317 44.21 7.38 -23.53
CA ASP A 317 42.85 7.56 -24.03
C ASP A 317 42.41 9.01 -23.84
N TYR A 318 42.67 9.60 -22.66
CA TYR A 318 42.40 11.03 -22.42
C TYR A 318 43.10 11.92 -23.44
N ALA A 319 44.35 11.63 -23.80
CA ALA A 319 45.10 12.43 -24.76
C ALA A 319 44.40 12.60 -26.12
N THR A 320 43.52 11.66 -26.48
CA THR A 320 42.76 11.67 -27.74
C THR A 320 41.34 12.20 -27.63
N GLN A 321 40.91 12.62 -26.43
CA GLN A 321 39.55 13.13 -26.22
C GLN A 321 39.39 14.57 -26.69
N ASP A 322 38.27 14.82 -27.37
CA ASP A 322 37.92 16.13 -27.88
C ASP A 322 37.46 17.06 -26.75
N VAL A 323 38.00 18.27 -26.75
CA VAL A 323 37.63 19.37 -25.88
C VAL A 323 36.94 20.44 -26.71
N THR A 324 35.68 20.72 -26.41
CA THR A 324 34.93 21.82 -27.04
C THR A 324 35.44 23.15 -26.52
N LEU A 325 35.85 24.03 -27.44
CA LEU A 325 36.33 25.38 -27.09
C LEU A 325 35.15 26.31 -26.76
N ALA A 326 35.45 27.49 -26.20
CA ALA A 326 34.44 28.47 -25.79
C ALA A 326 33.54 29.00 -26.94
N ASP A 327 33.88 28.75 -28.21
CA ASP A 327 33.03 29.09 -29.35
C ASP A 327 31.87 28.09 -29.55
N GLY A 328 31.88 26.97 -28.83
CA GLY A 328 30.86 25.92 -28.85
C GLY A 328 30.86 25.07 -30.13
N VAL A 329 31.85 25.22 -31.02
CA VAL A 329 31.86 24.55 -32.34
C VAL A 329 33.22 23.92 -32.63
N THR A 330 34.32 24.54 -32.23
CA THR A 330 35.66 24.00 -32.45
C THR A 330 35.98 22.95 -31.39
N THR A 331 36.54 21.82 -31.83
CA THR A 331 37.02 20.74 -30.97
C THR A 331 38.48 20.47 -31.29
N GLU A 332 39.27 20.23 -30.25
CA GLU A 332 40.69 19.84 -30.32
C GLU A 332 40.93 18.71 -29.32
N THR A 333 41.86 17.80 -29.59
CA THR A 333 42.16 16.74 -28.61
C THR A 333 42.90 17.32 -27.41
N LEU A 334 42.78 16.70 -26.23
CA LEU A 334 43.45 17.17 -25.00
C LEU A 334 44.97 17.35 -25.16
N LEU A 335 45.63 16.49 -25.95
CA LEU A 335 47.07 16.60 -26.21
C LEU A 335 47.41 17.59 -27.33
N ASP A 336 46.48 17.84 -28.25
CA ASP A 336 46.66 18.79 -29.36
C ASP A 336 46.07 20.17 -29.07
N LEU A 337 45.60 20.44 -27.83
CA LEU A 337 45.16 21.75 -27.35
C LEU A 337 46.28 22.77 -27.57
N GLY A 338 46.28 23.42 -28.73
CA GLY A 338 47.38 24.28 -29.14
C GLY A 338 47.55 25.48 -28.21
N SER A 339 48.77 26.03 -28.14
CA SER A 339 49.07 27.22 -27.32
C SER A 339 48.30 28.49 -27.72
N ALA A 340 47.52 28.45 -28.82
CA ALA A 340 46.63 29.51 -29.25
C ALA A 340 45.20 29.39 -28.68
N ASN A 341 44.87 28.26 -28.03
CA ASN A 341 43.51 27.86 -27.67
C ASN A 341 43.30 27.75 -26.14
N TYR A 342 44.00 28.55 -25.32
CA TYR A 342 43.74 28.67 -23.87
C TYR A 342 43.20 30.06 -23.50
N PHE A 343 42.39 30.14 -22.45
CA PHE A 343 41.72 31.36 -21.99
C PHE A 343 42.73 32.52 -21.76
N GLY A 344 42.48 33.71 -22.33
CA GLY A 344 43.30 34.92 -22.09
C GLY A 344 44.21 35.40 -23.24
N VAL A 345 44.25 34.70 -24.37
CA VAL A 345 44.65 35.25 -25.68
C VAL A 345 43.36 35.57 -26.49
N GLU A 346 43.39 36.47 -27.47
CA GLU A 346 42.22 37.04 -28.19
C GLU A 346 41.31 36.04 -28.98
N GLY A 347 41.24 34.76 -28.59
CA GLY A 347 40.45 33.69 -29.22
C GLY A 347 39.64 32.84 -28.23
N ALA A 348 38.78 31.96 -28.77
CA ALA A 348 37.96 31.02 -28.01
C ALA A 348 38.83 29.86 -27.48
N GLY A 349 39.31 29.96 -26.24
CA GLY A 349 40.08 28.90 -25.60
C GLY A 349 39.21 27.82 -24.92
N ALA A 350 39.83 26.72 -24.52
CA ALA A 350 39.22 25.72 -23.63
C ALA A 350 39.07 26.28 -22.20
N SER A 351 38.04 25.83 -21.48
CA SER A 351 37.86 26.07 -20.04
C SER A 351 38.28 24.84 -19.21
N ILE A 352 38.45 25.01 -17.90
CA ILE A 352 38.62 23.87 -16.98
C ILE A 352 37.41 22.92 -17.09
N GLU A 353 36.20 23.47 -17.17
CA GLU A 353 34.97 22.70 -17.30
C GLU A 353 34.97 21.83 -18.58
N ALA A 354 35.37 22.39 -19.72
CA ALA A 354 35.43 21.64 -20.98
C ALA A 354 36.46 20.50 -20.93
N ILE A 355 37.62 20.73 -20.30
CA ILE A 355 38.64 19.69 -20.11
C ILE A 355 38.13 18.61 -19.16
N GLN A 356 37.46 18.99 -18.07
CA GLN A 356 36.87 18.04 -17.13
C GLN A 356 35.77 17.19 -17.78
N ALA A 357 34.92 17.81 -18.61
CA ALA A 357 33.89 17.10 -19.36
C ALA A 357 34.48 16.06 -20.32
N ALA A 358 35.59 16.37 -21.01
CA ALA A 358 36.29 15.41 -21.86
C ALA A 358 36.87 14.22 -21.08
N ILE A 359 37.39 14.45 -19.87
CA ILE A 359 37.87 13.40 -18.96
C ILE A 359 36.71 12.51 -18.51
N ASP A 360 35.60 13.11 -18.08
CA ASP A 360 34.43 12.41 -17.57
C ASP A 360 33.75 11.56 -18.66
N ALA A 361 33.66 12.07 -19.89
CA ALA A 361 33.15 11.31 -21.04
C ALA A 361 33.99 10.05 -21.31
N GLN A 362 35.32 10.15 -21.25
CA GLN A 362 36.19 8.98 -21.43
C GLN A 362 36.12 8.01 -20.25
N ASN A 363 35.95 8.52 -19.03
CA ASN A 363 35.76 7.68 -17.86
C ASN A 363 34.50 6.82 -17.97
N GLU A 364 33.40 7.39 -18.48
CA GLU A 364 32.15 6.67 -18.74
C GLU A 364 32.36 5.53 -19.75
N VAL A 365 33.04 5.79 -20.88
CA VAL A 365 33.40 4.76 -21.87
C VAL A 365 34.22 3.64 -21.23
N LYS A 366 35.23 3.96 -20.41
CA LYS A 366 36.05 2.95 -19.74
C LYS A 366 35.29 2.17 -18.65
N ALA A 367 34.33 2.82 -18.00
CA ALA A 367 33.46 2.16 -17.03
C ALA A 367 32.53 1.17 -17.74
N ASP A 368 31.92 1.56 -18.87
CA ASP A 368 31.10 0.68 -19.70
C ASP A 368 31.88 -0.53 -20.25
N GLU A 369 33.10 -0.31 -20.75
CA GLU A 369 34.02 -1.38 -21.16
C GLU A 369 34.28 -2.37 -20.01
N ALA A 370 34.48 -1.87 -18.79
CA ALA A 370 34.71 -2.70 -17.60
C ALA A 370 33.46 -3.48 -17.17
N VAL A 371 32.27 -2.86 -17.24
CA VAL A 371 30.99 -3.54 -16.98
C VAL A 371 30.76 -4.65 -17.99
N THR A 372 30.91 -4.34 -19.29
CA THR A 372 30.75 -5.32 -20.38
C THR A 372 31.74 -6.48 -20.25
N ALA A 373 32.99 -6.21 -19.86
CA ALA A 373 33.97 -7.25 -19.59
C ALA A 373 33.57 -8.14 -18.40
N ALA A 374 33.02 -7.57 -17.33
CA ALA A 374 32.54 -8.32 -16.17
C ALA A 374 31.30 -9.18 -16.51
N GLU A 375 30.38 -8.64 -17.31
CA GLU A 375 29.19 -9.34 -17.84
C GLU A 375 29.56 -10.60 -18.64
N GLY A 376 30.66 -10.54 -19.42
CA GLY A 376 31.19 -11.72 -20.13
C GLY A 376 31.81 -12.80 -19.24
N THR A 377 31.71 -12.71 -17.92
CA THR A 377 32.25 -13.68 -16.95
C THR A 377 31.21 -14.00 -15.88
N LEU A 378 31.42 -15.05 -15.07
CA LEU A 378 30.65 -15.30 -13.84
C LEU A 378 31.46 -15.01 -12.57
N SER A 379 32.35 -14.01 -12.63
CA SER A 379 33.28 -13.66 -11.57
C SER A 379 32.74 -12.50 -10.72
N SER A 380 32.40 -12.78 -9.46
CA SER A 380 32.04 -11.73 -8.50
C SER A 380 33.20 -10.78 -8.20
N ALA A 381 34.45 -11.18 -8.48
CA ALA A 381 35.61 -10.31 -8.33
C ALA A 381 35.66 -9.26 -9.45
N ASP A 382 35.39 -9.69 -10.69
CA ASP A 382 35.41 -8.83 -11.88
C ASP A 382 34.25 -7.81 -11.80
N ILE A 383 33.07 -8.25 -11.34
CA ILE A 383 31.93 -7.35 -11.04
C ILE A 383 32.29 -6.33 -9.97
N ALA A 384 32.96 -6.74 -8.89
CA ALA A 384 33.37 -5.81 -7.83
C ALA A 384 34.41 -4.79 -8.32
N GLU A 385 35.32 -5.20 -9.21
CA GLU A 385 36.31 -4.31 -9.85
C GLU A 385 35.64 -3.31 -10.81
N ALA A 386 34.70 -3.77 -11.64
CA ALA A 386 33.89 -2.91 -12.51
C ALA A 386 33.07 -1.91 -11.68
N ARG A 387 32.42 -2.37 -10.60
CA ARG A 387 31.66 -1.52 -9.67
C ARG A 387 32.52 -0.45 -9.01
N ALA A 388 33.74 -0.80 -8.60
CA ALA A 388 34.70 0.16 -8.08
C ALA A 388 35.12 1.19 -9.15
N THR A 389 35.26 0.75 -10.40
CA THR A 389 35.57 1.63 -11.53
C THR A 389 34.44 2.64 -11.78
N VAL A 390 33.19 2.18 -11.85
CA VAL A 390 32.00 3.05 -12.01
C VAL A 390 31.92 4.05 -10.85
N ASN A 391 32.03 3.59 -9.61
CA ASN A 391 31.89 4.45 -8.43
C ASN A 391 32.96 5.55 -8.35
N ASN A 392 34.20 5.23 -8.69
CA ASN A 392 35.34 6.14 -8.55
C ASN A 392 35.46 7.14 -9.70
N TYR A 393 35.00 6.80 -10.91
CA TYR A 393 35.35 7.55 -12.12
C TYR A 393 34.16 8.06 -12.94
N VAL A 394 32.95 7.54 -12.76
CA VAL A 394 31.74 8.08 -13.41
C VAL A 394 31.13 9.17 -12.51
N VAL A 395 30.78 10.30 -13.13
CA VAL A 395 30.14 11.45 -12.48
C VAL A 395 28.86 10.99 -11.80
N ALA A 396 28.54 11.56 -10.63
CA ALA A 396 27.27 11.26 -9.98
C ALA A 396 26.11 11.76 -10.83
N ASP A 397 25.04 10.97 -10.91
CA ASP A 397 23.84 11.40 -11.60
C ASP A 397 23.27 12.65 -10.92
N VAL A 398 22.86 13.61 -11.73
CA VAL A 398 22.17 14.82 -11.27
C VAL A 398 20.72 14.47 -10.93
N GLU A 399 20.24 15.00 -9.81
CA GLU A 399 18.84 14.81 -9.38
C GLU A 399 17.90 15.34 -10.46
N ASP A 400 16.84 14.58 -10.77
CA ASP A 400 15.83 14.88 -11.80
C ASP A 400 16.29 14.94 -13.27
N ALA A 401 17.44 14.37 -13.62
CA ALA A 401 17.84 14.24 -15.03
C ALA A 401 17.24 13.02 -15.74
N ASP A 402 16.96 13.19 -17.04
CA ASP A 402 16.49 12.11 -17.92
C ASP A 402 17.57 11.05 -18.19
N ALA A 403 18.85 11.38 -17.98
CA ALA A 403 19.98 10.47 -18.16
C ALA A 403 20.62 10.14 -16.81
N THR A 404 20.77 8.85 -16.52
CA THR A 404 21.39 8.33 -15.28
C THR A 404 22.52 7.34 -15.58
N PRO A 405 23.58 7.73 -16.34
CA PRO A 405 24.59 6.77 -16.82
C PRO A 405 25.27 5.98 -15.71
N LYS A 406 25.47 6.58 -14.53
CA LYS A 406 26.11 5.87 -13.41
C LYS A 406 25.17 4.82 -12.83
N GLN A 407 23.92 5.18 -12.54
CA GLN A 407 22.94 4.24 -12.04
C GLN A 407 22.68 3.10 -13.03
N ASP A 408 22.58 3.39 -14.34
CA ASP A 408 22.36 2.39 -15.39
C ASP A 408 23.48 1.33 -15.41
N LEU A 409 24.75 1.77 -15.32
CA LEU A 409 25.91 0.87 -15.21
C LEU A 409 25.89 0.05 -13.91
N LEU A 410 25.47 0.65 -12.79
CA LEU A 410 25.37 -0.05 -11.50
C LEU A 410 24.25 -1.07 -11.46
N ASP A 411 23.12 -0.79 -12.13
CA ASP A 411 21.97 -1.68 -12.26
C ASP A 411 22.29 -2.89 -13.14
N ARG A 412 22.99 -2.67 -14.27
CA ARG A 412 23.57 -3.76 -15.08
C ARG A 412 24.45 -4.69 -14.25
N LEU A 413 25.37 -4.14 -13.46
CA LEU A 413 26.22 -4.94 -12.56
C LEU A 413 25.42 -5.65 -11.46
N ALA A 414 24.34 -5.03 -10.95
CA ALA A 414 23.48 -5.65 -9.93
C ALA A 414 22.68 -6.83 -10.51
N LEU A 415 22.14 -6.68 -11.72
CA LEU A 415 21.50 -7.75 -12.47
C LEU A 415 22.48 -8.91 -12.71
N HIS A 416 23.70 -8.59 -13.14
CA HIS A 416 24.72 -9.62 -13.37
C HIS A 416 25.17 -10.33 -12.09
N ASP A 417 25.30 -9.61 -10.98
CA ASP A 417 25.51 -10.21 -9.65
C ASP A 417 24.40 -11.21 -9.30
N ALA A 418 23.14 -10.92 -9.63
CA ALA A 418 22.03 -11.83 -9.42
C ALA A 418 22.15 -13.11 -10.28
N VAL A 419 22.54 -12.99 -11.55
CA VAL A 419 22.83 -14.16 -12.42
C VAL A 419 23.95 -15.01 -11.83
N VAL A 420 25.05 -14.40 -11.38
CA VAL A 420 26.16 -15.10 -10.70
C VAL A 420 25.68 -15.82 -9.44
N ASN A 421 24.77 -15.22 -8.66
CA ASN A 421 24.21 -15.86 -7.48
C ASN A 421 23.33 -17.07 -7.81
N VAL A 422 22.57 -17.02 -8.91
CA VAL A 422 21.80 -18.17 -9.42
C VAL A 422 22.73 -19.31 -9.82
N THR A 423 23.78 -19.03 -10.59
CA THR A 423 24.72 -20.05 -11.09
C THR A 423 25.56 -20.68 -9.97
N LYS A 424 25.84 -19.94 -8.89
CA LYS A 424 26.54 -20.44 -7.69
C LYS A 424 25.62 -21.13 -6.67
N ALA A 425 24.30 -21.05 -6.84
CA ALA A 425 23.37 -21.68 -5.91
C ALA A 425 23.50 -23.21 -5.96
N ASN A 426 23.80 -23.81 -4.81
CA ASN A 426 24.02 -25.26 -4.68
C ASN A 426 23.03 -25.95 -3.74
N THR A 427 21.98 -25.24 -3.33
CA THR A 427 20.88 -25.76 -2.50
C THR A 427 19.59 -25.11 -2.95
N ASN A 428 18.45 -25.79 -2.76
CA ASN A 428 17.14 -25.27 -3.13
C ASN A 428 16.85 -23.90 -2.51
N ALA A 429 17.16 -23.70 -1.22
CA ALA A 429 16.92 -22.43 -0.55
C ALA A 429 17.72 -21.28 -1.18
N LYS A 430 19.02 -21.49 -1.44
CA LYS A 430 19.86 -20.50 -2.12
C LYS A 430 19.36 -20.20 -3.53
N LEU A 431 18.95 -21.23 -4.28
CA LEU A 431 18.43 -21.05 -5.64
C LEU A 431 17.13 -20.24 -5.61
N THR A 432 16.19 -20.58 -4.75
CA THR A 432 14.94 -19.81 -4.60
C THR A 432 15.21 -18.34 -4.28
N SER A 433 16.09 -18.05 -3.32
CA SER A 433 16.45 -16.65 -3.01
C SER A 433 17.11 -15.94 -4.19
N ALA A 434 18.01 -16.61 -4.91
CA ALA A 434 18.69 -16.04 -6.06
C ALA A 434 17.74 -15.78 -7.24
N LEU A 435 16.81 -16.70 -7.55
CA LEU A 435 15.83 -16.52 -8.62
C LEU A 435 14.84 -15.38 -8.31
N ASN A 436 14.42 -15.22 -7.05
CA ASN A 436 13.58 -14.07 -6.66
C ASN A 436 14.33 -12.74 -6.80
N ALA A 437 15.61 -12.70 -6.41
CA ALA A 437 16.43 -11.51 -6.58
C ALA A 437 16.64 -11.19 -8.06
N LEU A 438 16.88 -12.20 -8.91
CA LEU A 438 16.97 -12.05 -10.35
C LEU A 438 15.69 -11.45 -10.93
N ASN A 439 14.52 -12.04 -10.63
CA ASN A 439 13.23 -11.54 -11.08
C ASN A 439 12.95 -10.08 -10.68
N THR A 440 13.51 -9.61 -9.55
CA THR A 440 13.30 -8.23 -9.09
C THR A 440 14.10 -7.22 -9.93
N LEU A 441 15.20 -7.66 -10.53
CA LEU A 441 16.14 -6.81 -11.26
C LEU A 441 16.00 -6.94 -12.78
N THR A 442 15.26 -7.94 -13.26
CA THR A 442 15.03 -8.17 -14.70
C THR A 442 13.81 -7.40 -15.19
N GLU A 443 13.89 -6.91 -16.43
CA GLU A 443 12.72 -6.40 -17.14
C GLU A 443 11.65 -7.48 -17.38
N ASP A 444 10.40 -7.05 -17.49
CA ASP A 444 9.26 -7.92 -17.75
C ASP A 444 9.48 -8.75 -19.03
N GLY A 445 9.29 -10.08 -18.91
CA GLY A 445 9.40 -11.01 -20.03
C GLY A 445 10.79 -11.56 -20.32
N VAL A 446 11.83 -11.13 -19.60
CA VAL A 446 13.18 -11.73 -19.69
C VAL A 446 13.31 -12.96 -18.79
N PHE A 447 12.83 -12.85 -17.55
CA PHE A 447 12.79 -13.94 -16.58
C PHE A 447 11.43 -13.93 -15.88
N ASP A 448 10.82 -15.10 -15.69
CA ASP A 448 9.51 -15.25 -15.08
C ASP A 448 9.57 -16.22 -13.89
N ILE A 449 9.51 -15.68 -12.68
CA ILE A 449 9.47 -16.49 -11.45
C ILE A 449 8.24 -17.42 -11.39
N ALA A 450 7.15 -17.14 -12.10
CA ALA A 450 5.97 -18.00 -12.14
C ALA A 450 6.23 -19.33 -12.89
N SER A 451 7.20 -19.35 -13.80
CA SER A 451 7.66 -20.59 -14.47
C SER A 451 8.43 -21.54 -13.54
N VAL A 452 8.84 -21.07 -12.35
CA VAL A 452 9.68 -21.85 -11.43
C VAL A 452 8.84 -22.84 -10.62
N ASN A 453 8.98 -24.12 -10.95
CA ASN A 453 8.39 -25.20 -10.19
C ASN A 453 9.25 -25.54 -8.96
N SER A 454 8.77 -25.21 -7.76
CA SER A 454 9.47 -25.47 -6.49
C SER A 454 9.87 -26.94 -6.28
N LYS A 455 9.17 -27.88 -6.92
CA LYS A 455 9.45 -29.32 -6.86
C LYS A 455 10.56 -29.75 -7.83
N GLU A 456 10.96 -28.91 -8.80
CA GLU A 456 12.08 -29.12 -9.74
C GLU A 456 13.38 -28.39 -9.34
N LEU A 457 13.44 -27.65 -8.23
CA LEU A 457 14.63 -26.87 -7.84
C LEU A 457 15.95 -27.66 -7.89
N LYS A 458 15.93 -28.95 -7.52
CA LYS A 458 17.12 -29.81 -7.58
C LYS A 458 17.58 -30.07 -9.03
N ARG A 459 16.64 -30.23 -9.96
CA ARG A 459 16.92 -30.36 -11.39
C ARG A 459 17.50 -29.05 -11.92
N TYR A 460 16.87 -27.91 -11.61
CA TYR A 460 17.40 -26.60 -12.03
C TYR A 460 18.85 -26.37 -11.57
N VAL A 461 19.17 -26.68 -10.30
CA VAL A 461 20.57 -26.59 -9.80
C VAL A 461 21.51 -27.46 -10.66
N THR A 462 21.09 -28.69 -11.00
CA THR A 462 21.91 -29.61 -11.79
C THR A 462 22.11 -29.09 -13.21
N ASP A 463 21.04 -28.65 -13.85
CA ASP A 463 21.03 -28.21 -15.24
C ASP A 463 21.81 -26.88 -15.40
N ILE A 464 21.62 -25.91 -14.50
CA ILE A 464 22.38 -24.65 -14.47
C ILE A 464 23.87 -24.87 -14.20
N GLN A 465 24.22 -25.82 -13.32
CA GLN A 465 25.63 -26.12 -13.05
C GLN A 465 26.31 -26.84 -14.23
N ALA A 466 25.56 -27.68 -14.95
CA ALA A 466 26.05 -28.43 -16.09
C ALA A 466 26.14 -27.61 -17.39
N ALA A 467 25.33 -26.55 -17.52
CA ALA A 467 25.34 -25.66 -18.69
C ALA A 467 26.70 -24.97 -18.88
N ASP A 468 27.07 -24.73 -20.14
CA ASP A 468 28.25 -23.96 -20.50
C ASP A 468 28.10 -22.50 -20.05
N LEU A 469 29.21 -21.78 -19.93
CA LEU A 469 29.19 -20.39 -19.43
C LEU A 469 28.29 -19.48 -20.28
N ALA A 470 28.37 -19.60 -21.60
CA ALA A 470 27.60 -18.81 -22.56
C ALA A 470 26.11 -19.18 -22.65
N ASP A 471 25.67 -20.20 -21.89
CA ASP A 471 24.26 -20.63 -21.84
C ASP A 471 23.65 -20.32 -20.45
N LYS A 472 24.30 -19.48 -19.64
CA LYS A 472 23.85 -19.10 -18.29
C LYS A 472 24.42 -17.78 -17.77
N ASP A 473 24.98 -16.94 -18.64
CA ASP A 473 25.55 -15.65 -18.26
C ASP A 473 24.53 -14.50 -18.38
N THR A 474 23.35 -14.76 -18.92
CA THR A 474 22.22 -13.83 -18.91
C THR A 474 20.97 -14.37 -18.20
N ALA A 475 20.07 -13.47 -17.79
CA ALA A 475 18.80 -13.85 -17.18
C ALA A 475 17.89 -14.66 -18.13
N GLY A 476 17.87 -14.33 -19.42
CA GLY A 476 17.08 -15.04 -20.44
C GLY A 476 17.59 -16.45 -20.71
N GLU A 477 18.90 -16.67 -20.62
CA GLU A 477 19.48 -18.01 -20.67
C GLU A 477 19.11 -18.85 -19.43
N ILE A 478 19.14 -18.26 -18.24
CA ILE A 478 18.64 -18.92 -17.02
C ILE A 478 17.18 -19.32 -17.18
N GLN A 479 16.33 -18.44 -17.76
CA GLN A 479 14.94 -18.76 -18.06
C GLN A 479 14.83 -19.96 -19.02
N THR A 480 15.61 -19.95 -20.09
CA THR A 480 15.66 -21.05 -21.08
C THR A 480 16.04 -22.39 -20.44
N LEU A 481 16.98 -22.40 -19.48
CA LEU A 481 17.35 -23.59 -18.72
C LEU A 481 16.20 -24.09 -17.83
N ILE A 482 15.47 -23.19 -17.18
CA ILE A 482 14.31 -23.53 -16.33
C ILE A 482 13.18 -24.13 -17.18
N ASP A 483 12.87 -23.51 -18.32
CA ASP A 483 11.84 -24.00 -19.24
C ASP A 483 12.18 -25.38 -19.78
N THR A 484 13.44 -25.57 -20.21
CA THR A 484 13.95 -26.87 -20.66
C THR A 484 13.83 -27.93 -19.56
N ALA A 485 14.18 -27.58 -18.32
CA ALA A 485 14.07 -28.47 -17.17
C ALA A 485 12.60 -28.83 -16.87
N ASN A 486 11.67 -27.89 -17.01
CA ASN A 486 10.22 -28.12 -16.87
C ASN A 486 9.71 -29.08 -17.94
N THR A 487 10.02 -28.84 -19.22
CA THR A 487 9.65 -29.73 -20.33
C THR A 487 10.20 -31.15 -20.13
N ASN A 488 11.44 -31.27 -19.67
CA ASN A 488 12.05 -32.56 -19.35
C ASN A 488 11.35 -33.27 -18.18
N ALA A 489 10.94 -32.52 -17.15
CA ALA A 489 10.22 -33.05 -16.00
C ALA A 489 8.81 -33.54 -16.37
N GLU A 490 8.08 -32.78 -17.17
CA GLU A 490 6.78 -33.18 -17.74
C GLU A 490 6.93 -34.44 -18.59
N THR A 491 7.90 -34.46 -19.52
CA THR A 491 8.17 -35.62 -20.38
C THR A 491 8.46 -36.88 -19.55
N ALA A 492 9.23 -36.73 -18.45
CA ALA A 492 9.50 -37.84 -17.54
C ALA A 492 8.23 -38.32 -16.81
N ALA A 493 7.38 -37.39 -16.32
CA ALA A 493 6.12 -37.72 -15.66
C ALA A 493 5.15 -38.42 -16.61
N LEU A 494 4.99 -37.90 -17.84
CA LEU A 494 4.17 -38.48 -18.88
C LEU A 494 4.64 -39.89 -19.24
N ASN A 495 5.95 -40.09 -19.43
CA ASN A 495 6.51 -41.42 -19.70
C ASN A 495 6.26 -42.41 -18.55
N ALA A 496 6.26 -41.93 -17.29
CA ALA A 496 5.94 -42.77 -16.14
C ALA A 496 4.47 -43.19 -16.12
N VAL A 497 3.54 -42.29 -16.49
CA VAL A 497 2.11 -42.62 -16.68
C VAL A 497 1.92 -43.59 -17.86
N LYS A 498 2.63 -43.39 -18.98
CA LYS A 498 2.59 -44.30 -20.14
C LYS A 498 2.98 -45.73 -19.80
N ALA A 499 3.88 -45.88 -18.83
CA ALA A 499 4.37 -47.17 -18.35
C ALA A 499 3.43 -47.86 -17.35
N ILE A 500 2.27 -47.28 -17.03
CA ILE A 500 1.23 -47.96 -16.25
C ILE A 500 0.80 -49.25 -16.97
N THR A 501 0.77 -50.33 -16.20
CA THR A 501 0.31 -51.67 -16.60
C THR A 501 -0.78 -52.17 -15.66
N GLU A 502 -1.42 -53.29 -15.98
CA GLU A 502 -2.43 -53.94 -15.12
C GLU A 502 -1.90 -54.26 -13.71
N ASP A 503 -0.60 -54.53 -13.55
CA ASP A 503 0.04 -54.81 -12.26
C ASP A 503 0.30 -53.56 -11.41
N THR A 504 0.05 -52.36 -11.96
CA THR A 504 0.30 -51.11 -11.22
C THR A 504 -0.75 -50.94 -10.13
N THR A 505 -0.33 -50.74 -8.88
CA THR A 505 -1.29 -50.51 -7.77
C THR A 505 -2.02 -49.19 -7.94
N THR A 506 -3.28 -49.08 -7.52
CA THR A 506 -4.06 -47.83 -7.55
C THR A 506 -3.38 -46.67 -6.81
N ALA A 507 -2.71 -46.94 -5.68
CA ALA A 507 -1.91 -45.94 -4.97
C ALA A 507 -0.79 -45.36 -5.85
N LYS A 508 -0.13 -46.21 -6.65
CA LYS A 508 0.91 -45.78 -7.58
C LYS A 508 0.33 -45.02 -8.78
N VAL A 509 -0.82 -45.43 -9.31
CA VAL A 509 -1.54 -44.69 -10.36
C VAL A 509 -1.84 -43.28 -9.90
N LYS A 510 -2.40 -43.13 -8.68
CA LYS A 510 -2.65 -41.81 -8.08
C LYS A 510 -1.38 -40.97 -7.97
N GLU A 511 -0.30 -41.53 -7.43
CA GLU A 511 1.00 -40.84 -7.32
C GLU A 511 1.50 -40.34 -8.69
N LEU A 512 1.38 -41.18 -9.73
CA LEU A 512 1.82 -40.85 -11.09
C LEU A 512 0.96 -39.75 -11.72
N LEU A 513 -0.37 -39.81 -11.57
CA LEU A 513 -1.29 -38.77 -12.09
C LEU A 513 -1.10 -37.44 -11.35
N VAL A 514 -0.90 -37.45 -10.03
CA VAL A 514 -0.56 -36.24 -9.26
C VAL A 514 0.78 -35.66 -9.71
N THR A 515 1.79 -36.51 -9.94
CA THR A 515 3.07 -36.06 -10.48
C THR A 515 2.91 -35.44 -11.87
N LEU A 516 2.07 -36.03 -12.73
CA LEU A 516 1.78 -35.46 -14.05
C LEU A 516 1.11 -34.09 -13.94
N ALA A 517 0.10 -33.94 -13.07
CA ALA A 517 -0.55 -32.65 -12.77
C ALA A 517 0.48 -31.59 -12.36
N ASP A 518 1.30 -31.91 -11.36
CA ASP A 518 2.30 -30.99 -10.79
C ASP A 518 3.35 -30.53 -11.81
N ARG A 519 3.70 -31.35 -12.81
CA ARG A 519 4.74 -31.02 -13.81
C ARG A 519 4.18 -30.37 -15.06
N SER A 520 3.05 -30.85 -15.56
CA SER A 520 2.40 -30.28 -16.75
C SER A 520 1.79 -28.89 -16.50
N ALA A 521 1.54 -28.50 -15.24
CA ALA A 521 1.10 -27.15 -14.89
C ALA A 521 2.08 -26.03 -15.29
N TYR A 522 3.33 -26.37 -15.59
CA TYR A 522 4.39 -25.44 -16.01
C TYR A 522 4.72 -25.58 -17.51
N ALA A 523 3.82 -26.20 -18.28
CA ALA A 523 3.93 -26.40 -19.72
C ALA A 523 2.66 -25.92 -20.43
N SER A 524 2.56 -26.15 -21.75
CA SER A 524 1.43 -25.63 -22.56
C SER A 524 0.11 -26.39 -22.37
N ASP A 525 0.15 -27.67 -22.01
CA ASP A 525 -1.02 -28.54 -21.86
C ASP A 525 -1.08 -29.15 -20.45
N ALA A 526 -1.67 -28.42 -19.50
CA ALA A 526 -1.76 -28.89 -18.11
C ALA A 526 -2.76 -30.06 -17.97
N PHE A 527 -2.36 -31.10 -17.24
CA PHE A 527 -3.23 -32.18 -16.78
C PHE A 527 -4.09 -31.69 -15.61
N ASP A 528 -5.41 -31.89 -15.68
CA ASP A 528 -6.33 -31.50 -14.62
C ASP A 528 -6.42 -32.58 -13.54
N GLY A 529 -5.57 -32.45 -12.53
CA GLY A 529 -5.54 -33.34 -11.38
C GLY A 529 -6.84 -33.36 -10.55
N GLU A 530 -7.69 -32.33 -10.64
CA GLU A 530 -8.97 -32.28 -9.90
C GLU A 530 -10.01 -33.25 -10.48
N THR A 531 -9.86 -33.64 -11.75
CA THR A 531 -10.71 -34.65 -12.38
C THR A 531 -10.41 -36.08 -11.91
N VAL A 532 -9.34 -36.32 -11.15
CA VAL A 532 -8.98 -37.67 -10.69
C VAL A 532 -9.87 -38.07 -9.50
N ILE A 533 -10.75 -39.05 -9.71
CA ILE A 533 -11.63 -39.61 -8.68
C ILE A 533 -10.97 -40.89 -8.12
N ASP A 534 -10.65 -40.88 -6.81
CA ASP A 534 -9.97 -42.01 -6.14
C ASP A 534 -10.67 -43.36 -6.32
N ALA A 535 -12.01 -43.36 -6.38
CA ALA A 535 -12.79 -44.58 -6.58
C ALA A 535 -12.53 -45.21 -7.96
N LEU A 536 -12.16 -44.41 -8.97
CA LEU A 536 -11.99 -44.80 -10.38
C LEU A 536 -10.53 -45.12 -10.76
N LEU A 537 -9.61 -45.16 -9.80
CA LEU A 537 -8.18 -45.42 -10.10
C LEU A 537 -7.92 -46.77 -10.78
N GLU A 538 -8.77 -47.78 -10.54
CA GLU A 538 -8.67 -49.09 -11.18
C GLU A 538 -9.09 -49.04 -12.65
N GLU A 539 -10.14 -48.27 -12.94
CA GLU A 539 -10.68 -48.00 -14.27
C GLU A 539 -9.67 -47.18 -15.09
N TYR A 540 -9.13 -46.10 -14.53
CA TYR A 540 -8.06 -45.32 -15.18
C TYR A 540 -6.84 -46.17 -15.50
N ARG A 541 -6.42 -47.04 -14.56
CA ARG A 541 -5.31 -47.96 -14.79
C ARG A 541 -5.58 -48.86 -15.98
N THR A 542 -6.76 -49.46 -16.04
CA THR A 542 -7.17 -50.38 -17.10
C THR A 542 -7.20 -49.67 -18.45
N ALA A 543 -7.83 -48.49 -18.52
CA ALA A 543 -7.86 -47.67 -19.73
C ALA A 543 -6.44 -47.32 -20.23
N ILE A 544 -5.57 -46.82 -19.36
CA ILE A 544 -4.18 -46.44 -19.72
C ILE A 544 -3.31 -47.65 -20.07
N ALA A 545 -3.48 -48.78 -19.37
CA ALA A 545 -2.67 -49.99 -19.58
C ALA A 545 -3.00 -50.68 -20.91
N THR A 546 -4.27 -50.67 -21.31
CA THR A 546 -4.77 -51.29 -22.54
C THR A 546 -4.62 -50.41 -23.78
N ALA A 547 -4.46 -49.09 -23.59
CA ALA A 547 -4.27 -48.14 -24.69
C ALA A 547 -2.96 -48.37 -25.45
N ASP A 548 -3.02 -48.25 -26.78
CA ASP A 548 -1.84 -48.26 -27.64
C ASP A 548 -0.89 -47.12 -27.29
N ALA A 549 0.41 -47.30 -27.53
CA ALA A 549 1.43 -46.32 -27.16
C ALA A 549 1.19 -44.92 -27.77
N ALA A 550 0.59 -44.87 -28.96
CA ALA A 550 0.21 -43.64 -29.65
C ALA A 550 -1.01 -42.96 -29.03
N ASP A 551 -1.87 -43.68 -28.29
CA ASP A 551 -3.06 -43.11 -27.67
C ASP A 551 -2.79 -42.57 -26.25
N LYS A 552 -1.53 -42.61 -25.80
CA LYS A 552 -1.10 -42.09 -24.51
C LYS A 552 0.17 -41.26 -24.58
N ASP A 553 0.53 -40.74 -25.75
CA ASP A 553 1.78 -40.02 -26.00
C ASP A 553 1.76 -38.52 -25.68
N THR A 554 0.61 -37.98 -25.25
CA THR A 554 0.46 -36.58 -24.82
C THR A 554 -0.35 -36.49 -23.52
N VAL A 555 -0.19 -35.37 -22.80
CA VAL A 555 -0.98 -35.09 -21.58
C VAL A 555 -2.47 -35.05 -21.86
N ALA A 556 -2.88 -34.39 -22.96
CA ALA A 556 -4.29 -34.29 -23.36
C ALA A 556 -4.94 -35.67 -23.61
N LYS A 557 -4.19 -36.63 -24.15
CA LYS A 557 -4.70 -38.00 -24.34
C LYS A 557 -4.87 -38.74 -23.02
N ILE A 558 -3.94 -38.58 -22.09
CA ILE A 558 -4.11 -39.09 -20.72
C ILE A 558 -5.36 -38.49 -20.06
N GLN A 559 -5.54 -37.16 -20.16
CA GLN A 559 -6.74 -36.48 -19.68
C GLN A 559 -8.01 -37.05 -20.30
N GLY A 560 -7.97 -37.39 -21.61
CA GLY A 560 -9.07 -38.04 -22.31
C GLY A 560 -9.54 -39.34 -21.65
N PHE A 561 -8.62 -40.21 -21.22
CA PHE A 561 -8.99 -41.43 -20.49
C PHE A 561 -9.69 -41.11 -19.17
N ILE A 562 -9.18 -40.16 -18.39
CA ILE A 562 -9.77 -39.77 -17.11
C ILE A 562 -11.19 -39.23 -17.32
N THR A 563 -11.38 -38.34 -18.29
CA THR A 563 -12.68 -37.76 -18.61
C THR A 563 -13.69 -38.82 -19.06
N VAL A 564 -13.27 -39.78 -19.89
CA VAL A 564 -14.15 -40.87 -20.35
C VAL A 564 -14.60 -41.74 -19.18
N GLU A 565 -13.67 -42.19 -18.34
CA GLU A 565 -13.98 -43.05 -17.19
C GLU A 565 -14.80 -42.32 -16.11
N ASN A 566 -14.69 -41.00 -16.02
CA ASN A 566 -15.53 -40.18 -15.14
C ASN A 566 -16.97 -40.03 -15.62
N THR A 567 -17.25 -40.33 -16.88
CA THR A 567 -18.55 -40.04 -17.47
C THR A 567 -19.58 -41.07 -16.99
N PRO A 568 -20.68 -40.66 -16.33
CA PRO A 568 -21.69 -41.58 -15.81
C PRO A 568 -22.63 -42.14 -16.88
N ASP A 569 -22.47 -41.76 -18.15
CA ASP A 569 -23.39 -42.10 -19.24
C ASP A 569 -23.58 -43.60 -19.41
N GLN A 570 -22.52 -44.41 -19.28
CA GLN A 570 -22.65 -45.85 -19.37
C GLN A 570 -23.45 -46.41 -18.18
N ALA A 571 -23.13 -46.00 -16.95
CA ALA A 571 -23.86 -46.43 -15.75
C ALA A 571 -25.34 -46.00 -15.77
N LEU A 572 -25.64 -44.79 -16.25
CA LEU A 572 -27.00 -44.33 -16.47
C LEU A 572 -27.69 -45.17 -17.56
N THR A 573 -27.01 -45.44 -18.68
CA THR A 573 -27.54 -46.29 -19.76
C THR A 573 -27.85 -47.69 -19.26
N ASP A 574 -26.96 -48.29 -18.46
CA ASP A 574 -27.15 -49.61 -17.86
C ASP A 574 -28.38 -49.64 -16.94
N LEU A 575 -28.70 -48.51 -16.27
CA LEU A 575 -29.93 -48.38 -15.48
C LEU A 575 -31.19 -48.30 -16.35
N TYR A 576 -31.25 -47.48 -17.41
CA TYR A 576 -32.51 -47.25 -18.14
C TYR A 576 -32.68 -48.02 -19.46
N ALA A 577 -31.65 -48.71 -19.94
CA ALA A 577 -31.71 -49.42 -21.22
C ALA A 577 -32.88 -50.41 -21.22
N THR A 578 -33.77 -50.28 -22.21
CA THR A 578 -35.01 -51.08 -22.31
C THR A 578 -34.76 -52.57 -22.53
N SER A 579 -33.52 -52.95 -22.85
CA SER A 579 -33.06 -54.34 -22.95
C SER A 579 -32.59 -54.93 -21.63
N VAL A 580 -32.42 -54.12 -20.58
CA VAL A 580 -32.00 -54.56 -19.25
C VAL A 580 -33.26 -54.74 -18.41
N ASP A 581 -33.71 -55.99 -18.33
CA ASP A 581 -34.70 -56.41 -17.33
C ASP A 581 -33.91 -56.87 -16.10
N PHE A 582 -33.93 -56.05 -15.05
CA PHE A 582 -33.34 -56.44 -13.78
C PHE A 582 -34.29 -57.46 -13.14
N GLU A 583 -34.10 -58.76 -13.41
CA GLU A 583 -34.82 -59.84 -12.71
C GLU A 583 -34.17 -60.19 -11.36
N ASP A 584 -32.94 -59.72 -11.13
CA ASP A 584 -32.11 -60.00 -9.95
C ASP A 584 -31.89 -58.71 -9.12
N PRO A 585 -32.30 -58.67 -7.83
CA PRO A 585 -32.02 -57.55 -6.94
C PRO A 585 -30.54 -57.20 -6.81
N ASP A 586 -29.65 -58.20 -6.88
CA ASP A 586 -28.20 -57.96 -6.76
C ASP A 586 -27.64 -57.25 -7.99
N ALA A 587 -28.14 -57.56 -9.19
CA ALA A 587 -27.74 -56.89 -10.43
C ALA A 587 -28.15 -55.41 -10.47
N LEU A 588 -29.38 -55.09 -10.01
CA LEU A 588 -29.82 -53.69 -9.90
C LEU A 588 -29.02 -52.94 -8.83
N LEU A 589 -28.74 -53.59 -7.69
CA LEU A 589 -27.93 -52.99 -6.63
C LEU A 589 -26.52 -52.66 -7.15
N GLU A 590 -25.89 -53.56 -7.90
CA GLU A 590 -24.58 -53.34 -8.52
C GLU A 590 -24.62 -52.14 -9.49
N ALA A 591 -25.64 -52.06 -10.35
CA ALA A 591 -25.82 -50.93 -11.25
C ALA A 591 -26.02 -49.59 -10.52
N LEU A 592 -26.82 -49.58 -9.44
CA LEU A 592 -27.01 -48.41 -8.58
C LEU A 592 -25.73 -48.01 -7.81
N GLN A 593 -24.84 -48.97 -7.54
CA GLN A 593 -23.56 -48.75 -6.87
C GLN A 593 -22.42 -48.41 -7.82
N ALA A 594 -22.70 -48.22 -9.12
CA ALA A 594 -21.70 -47.77 -10.07
C ALA A 594 -21.00 -46.49 -9.58
N LYS A 595 -19.67 -46.52 -9.53
CA LYS A 595 -18.84 -45.49 -8.90
C LYS A 595 -19.04 -44.09 -9.49
N THR A 596 -19.36 -44.02 -10.78
CA THR A 596 -19.62 -42.76 -11.50
C THR A 596 -20.96 -42.12 -11.13
N LEU A 597 -21.92 -42.88 -10.57
CA LEU A 597 -23.21 -42.33 -10.13
C LEU A 597 -23.15 -41.72 -8.74
N ASN A 598 -22.23 -42.18 -7.87
CA ASN A 598 -22.06 -41.69 -6.50
C ASN A 598 -23.38 -41.61 -5.70
N LEU A 599 -24.22 -42.64 -5.82
CA LEU A 599 -25.51 -42.71 -5.14
C LEU A 599 -25.37 -43.20 -3.70
N ASN A 600 -26.18 -42.63 -2.81
CA ASN A 600 -26.41 -43.16 -1.46
C ASN A 600 -27.45 -44.28 -1.54
N VAL A 601 -26.98 -45.51 -1.66
CA VAL A 601 -27.80 -46.72 -1.80
C VAL A 601 -27.70 -47.55 -0.52
N THR A 602 -28.82 -48.05 -0.01
CA THR A 602 -28.90 -48.93 1.16
C THR A 602 -28.99 -50.40 0.71
N PRO A 603 -27.92 -51.22 0.80
CA PRO A 603 -27.92 -52.58 0.23
C PRO A 603 -29.02 -53.50 0.78
N ALA A 604 -29.43 -53.30 2.03
CA ALA A 604 -30.52 -54.06 2.66
C ALA A 604 -31.89 -53.86 1.97
N ASN A 605 -32.04 -52.81 1.17
CA ASN A 605 -33.28 -52.46 0.48
C ASN A 605 -33.31 -52.95 -0.98
N LYS A 606 -32.36 -53.79 -1.42
CA LYS A 606 -32.27 -54.25 -2.82
C LYS A 606 -33.57 -54.83 -3.39
N ASP A 607 -34.32 -55.62 -2.62
CA ASP A 607 -35.60 -56.18 -3.05
C ASP A 607 -36.67 -55.09 -3.23
N ALA A 608 -36.60 -54.02 -2.43
CA ALA A 608 -37.48 -52.88 -2.55
C ALA A 608 -37.12 -52.01 -3.75
N TYR A 609 -35.84 -51.82 -4.06
CA TYR A 609 -35.40 -51.17 -5.30
C TYR A 609 -35.87 -51.95 -6.52
N LEU A 610 -35.77 -53.28 -6.48
CA LEU A 610 -36.27 -54.14 -7.55
C LEU A 610 -37.78 -53.94 -7.75
N ALA A 611 -38.56 -53.86 -6.68
CA ALA A 611 -40.01 -53.60 -6.76
C ALA A 611 -40.35 -52.22 -7.37
N ASP A 612 -39.44 -51.25 -7.26
CA ASP A 612 -39.56 -49.89 -7.81
C ASP A 612 -38.69 -49.67 -9.06
N THR A 613 -38.18 -50.74 -9.70
CA THR A 613 -37.25 -50.65 -10.84
C THR A 613 -37.74 -49.70 -11.92
N THR A 614 -39.00 -49.79 -12.34
CA THR A 614 -39.55 -48.91 -13.38
C THR A 614 -39.41 -47.41 -13.04
N ALA A 615 -39.57 -47.04 -11.76
CA ALA A 615 -39.40 -45.67 -11.31
C ALA A 615 -37.93 -45.24 -11.37
N ILE A 616 -37.02 -46.13 -10.95
CA ILE A 616 -35.56 -45.92 -11.03
C ILE A 616 -35.10 -45.77 -12.49
N GLN A 617 -35.54 -46.65 -13.39
CA GLN A 617 -35.22 -46.57 -14.82
C GLN A 617 -35.76 -45.29 -15.45
N THR A 618 -36.98 -44.89 -15.11
CA THR A 618 -37.57 -43.63 -15.57
C THR A 618 -36.74 -42.44 -15.09
N ALA A 619 -36.32 -42.45 -13.82
CA ALA A 619 -35.49 -41.42 -13.24
C ALA A 619 -34.11 -41.32 -13.92
N ALA A 620 -33.46 -42.45 -14.22
CA ALA A 620 -32.19 -42.49 -14.94
C ALA A 620 -32.29 -41.94 -16.38
N ASN A 621 -33.48 -41.96 -16.98
CA ASN A 621 -33.74 -41.40 -18.31
C ASN A 621 -34.33 -39.98 -18.28
N THR A 622 -34.60 -39.41 -17.11
CA THR A 622 -35.25 -38.09 -16.96
C THR A 622 -34.23 -37.06 -16.49
N GLY A 623 -34.12 -35.94 -17.19
CA GLY A 623 -33.17 -34.87 -16.87
C GLY A 623 -32.51 -34.31 -18.14
N ALA A 624 -32.03 -33.06 -18.07
CA ALA A 624 -31.39 -32.40 -19.21
C ALA A 624 -29.95 -32.90 -19.44
N ASP A 625 -29.27 -33.31 -18.37
CA ASP A 625 -27.89 -33.75 -18.34
C ASP A 625 -27.70 -34.91 -17.34
N ALA A 626 -26.48 -35.42 -17.23
CA ALA A 626 -26.14 -36.52 -16.34
C ALA A 626 -26.35 -36.18 -14.86
N GLU A 627 -26.05 -34.95 -14.43
CA GLU A 627 -26.20 -34.52 -13.04
C GLU A 627 -27.68 -34.55 -12.63
N ALA A 628 -28.57 -33.99 -13.46
CA ALA A 628 -30.01 -34.04 -13.23
C ALA A 628 -30.56 -35.47 -13.21
N LYS A 629 -30.06 -36.35 -14.08
CA LYS A 629 -30.43 -37.78 -14.09
C LYS A 629 -30.00 -38.49 -12.81
N ILE A 630 -28.76 -38.30 -12.36
CA ILE A 630 -28.25 -38.86 -11.09
C ILE A 630 -29.10 -38.36 -9.92
N ALA A 631 -29.41 -37.06 -9.86
CA ALA A 631 -30.27 -36.49 -8.82
C ALA A 631 -31.67 -37.12 -8.81
N ASN A 632 -32.25 -37.37 -9.99
CA ASN A 632 -33.54 -38.04 -10.11
C ASN A 632 -33.45 -39.51 -9.65
N VAL A 633 -32.39 -40.24 -10.01
CA VAL A 633 -32.18 -41.62 -9.53
C VAL A 633 -32.04 -41.64 -8.01
N GLN A 634 -31.26 -40.71 -7.45
CA GLN A 634 -31.12 -40.58 -5.99
C GLN A 634 -32.46 -40.29 -5.31
N ALA A 635 -33.31 -39.47 -5.93
CA ALA A 635 -34.66 -39.19 -5.41
C ALA A 635 -35.53 -40.45 -5.41
N ALA A 636 -35.49 -41.26 -6.47
CA ALA A 636 -36.18 -42.55 -6.52
C ALA A 636 -35.68 -43.53 -5.44
N VAL A 637 -34.36 -43.65 -5.27
CA VAL A 637 -33.73 -44.47 -4.20
C VAL A 637 -34.18 -44.00 -2.81
N ASN A 638 -34.14 -42.69 -2.55
CA ASN A 638 -34.57 -42.10 -1.28
C ASN A 638 -36.06 -42.34 -0.98
N ALA A 639 -36.92 -42.29 -2.01
CA ALA A 639 -38.34 -42.59 -1.87
C ALA A 639 -38.55 -44.06 -1.48
N THR A 640 -37.85 -44.99 -2.13
CA THR A 640 -37.91 -46.42 -1.78
C THR A 640 -37.39 -46.67 -0.36
N ASP A 641 -36.28 -46.03 0.04
CA ASP A 641 -35.75 -46.15 1.40
C ASP A 641 -36.74 -45.64 2.47
N ALA A 642 -37.38 -44.51 2.21
CA ALA A 642 -38.41 -43.96 3.09
C ALA A 642 -39.64 -44.88 3.18
N ARG A 643 -40.05 -45.52 2.08
CA ARG A 643 -41.13 -46.52 2.09
C ARG A 643 -40.77 -47.74 2.92
N VAL A 644 -39.56 -48.28 2.78
CA VAL A 644 -39.09 -49.42 3.58
C VAL A 644 -39.07 -49.08 5.07
N ALA A 645 -38.55 -47.91 5.43
CA ALA A 645 -38.55 -47.43 6.81
C ALA A 645 -39.97 -47.22 7.36
N LEU A 646 -40.89 -46.70 6.54
CA LEU A 646 -42.31 -46.54 6.90
C LEU A 646 -42.98 -47.89 7.15
N ASN A 647 -42.68 -48.90 6.34
CA ASN A 647 -43.22 -50.26 6.52
C ASN A 647 -42.82 -50.84 7.90
N ALA A 648 -41.64 -50.50 8.40
CA ALA A 648 -41.18 -50.88 9.74
C ALA A 648 -41.75 -50.00 10.88
N ALA A 649 -42.27 -48.81 10.58
CA ALA A 649 -42.79 -47.90 11.59
C ALA A 649 -44.09 -48.40 12.24
N THR A 650 -44.22 -48.21 13.55
CA THR A 650 -45.35 -48.67 14.38
C THR A 650 -46.07 -47.53 15.12
N THR A 651 -45.67 -46.29 14.90
CA THR A 651 -46.26 -45.11 15.55
C THR A 651 -46.52 -43.99 14.55
N ASP A 652 -47.55 -43.18 14.78
CA ASP A 652 -47.92 -42.05 13.91
C ASP A 652 -46.76 -41.07 13.69
N THR A 653 -45.95 -40.84 14.73
CA THR A 653 -44.80 -39.91 14.63
C THR A 653 -43.70 -40.47 13.73
N ALA A 654 -43.38 -41.75 13.85
CA ALA A 654 -42.41 -42.41 12.97
C ALA A 654 -42.92 -42.45 11.52
N VAL A 655 -44.19 -42.83 11.32
CA VAL A 655 -44.83 -42.82 9.98
C VAL A 655 -44.83 -41.43 9.38
N ARG A 656 -45.19 -40.38 10.13
CA ARG A 656 -45.15 -38.99 9.64
C ARG A 656 -43.76 -38.59 9.15
N THR A 657 -42.71 -38.96 9.90
CA THR A 657 -41.33 -38.65 9.53
C THR A 657 -40.97 -39.30 8.20
N GLU A 658 -41.23 -40.59 8.05
CA GLU A 658 -40.92 -41.32 6.80
C GLU A 658 -41.83 -40.90 5.64
N LEU A 659 -43.11 -40.61 5.87
CA LEU A 659 -44.00 -40.01 4.87
C LEU A 659 -43.47 -38.67 4.35
N THR A 660 -42.93 -37.84 5.24
CA THR A 660 -42.38 -36.54 4.84
C THR A 660 -41.15 -36.73 3.95
N LYS A 661 -40.24 -37.66 4.31
CA LYS A 661 -39.09 -38.01 3.46
C LYS A 661 -39.54 -38.58 2.11
N PHE A 662 -40.50 -39.50 2.12
CA PHE A 662 -41.06 -40.13 0.94
C PHE A 662 -41.63 -39.09 -0.03
N VAL A 663 -42.49 -38.18 0.44
CA VAL A 663 -43.13 -37.17 -0.42
C VAL A 663 -42.12 -36.16 -0.98
N VAL A 664 -41.09 -35.81 -0.21
CA VAL A 664 -39.99 -34.95 -0.69
C VAL A 664 -39.18 -35.64 -1.78
N ALA A 665 -38.89 -36.93 -1.61
CA ALA A 665 -38.10 -37.71 -2.56
C ALA A 665 -38.90 -38.12 -3.82
N ASN A 666 -40.21 -38.33 -3.71
CA ASN A 666 -41.08 -38.81 -4.79
C ASN A 666 -41.71 -37.68 -5.64
N GLY A 667 -41.08 -36.49 -5.68
CA GLY A 667 -41.34 -35.40 -6.64
C GLY A 667 -42.81 -34.98 -6.83
N ASP A 668 -43.35 -34.15 -5.93
CA ASP A 668 -44.71 -33.56 -6.01
C ASP A 668 -45.87 -34.54 -6.21
N SER A 669 -45.68 -35.86 -6.06
CA SER A 669 -46.73 -36.87 -6.21
C SER A 669 -47.90 -36.72 -5.21
N ASN A 670 -47.69 -35.98 -4.11
CA ASN A 670 -48.67 -35.77 -3.04
C ASN A 670 -48.72 -34.30 -2.57
N PRO A 671 -49.06 -33.33 -3.45
CA PRO A 671 -48.95 -31.91 -3.13
C PRO A 671 -49.91 -31.51 -2.00
N SER A 672 -51.06 -32.19 -1.91
CA SER A 672 -52.04 -31.99 -0.85
C SER A 672 -51.50 -32.36 0.54
N TYR A 673 -50.64 -33.38 0.65
CA TYR A 673 -50.01 -33.75 1.92
C TYR A 673 -48.97 -32.70 2.34
N VAL A 674 -48.15 -32.22 1.40
CA VAL A 674 -47.11 -31.20 1.65
C VAL A 674 -47.71 -29.96 2.30
N ASN A 675 -48.88 -29.54 1.81
CA ASN A 675 -49.61 -28.35 2.25
C ASN A 675 -50.35 -28.49 3.59
N LEU A 676 -50.35 -29.68 4.22
CA LEU A 676 -50.94 -29.86 5.55
C LEU A 676 -50.08 -29.23 6.65
N SER A 677 -50.73 -28.78 7.72
CA SER A 677 -50.05 -28.40 8.96
C SER A 677 -49.32 -29.60 9.57
N ALA A 678 -48.37 -29.36 10.49
CA ALA A 678 -47.66 -30.43 11.19
C ALA A 678 -48.63 -31.42 11.88
N GLN A 679 -49.72 -30.90 12.45
CA GLN A 679 -50.77 -31.73 13.05
C GLN A 679 -51.56 -32.49 11.97
N GLY A 680 -51.89 -31.84 10.85
CA GLY A 680 -52.56 -32.49 9.73
C GLY A 680 -51.74 -33.65 9.15
N LYS A 681 -50.42 -33.48 9.00
CA LYS A 681 -49.49 -34.53 8.57
C LYS A 681 -49.45 -35.69 9.57
N LEU A 682 -49.45 -35.40 10.88
CA LEU A 682 -49.52 -36.43 11.91
C LEU A 682 -50.85 -37.21 11.87
N GLU A 683 -51.96 -36.53 11.63
CA GLU A 683 -53.27 -37.16 11.50
C GLU A 683 -53.36 -38.06 10.27
N VAL A 684 -52.84 -37.62 9.12
CA VAL A 684 -52.73 -38.48 7.93
C VAL A 684 -51.81 -39.67 8.20
N ALA A 685 -50.69 -39.47 8.89
CA ALA A 685 -49.79 -40.57 9.25
C ALA A 685 -50.48 -41.64 10.11
N GLY A 686 -51.32 -41.25 11.07
CA GLY A 686 -52.11 -42.19 11.86
C GLY A 686 -53.14 -42.95 11.02
N LEU A 687 -53.76 -42.30 10.03
CA LEU A 687 -54.67 -42.95 9.08
C LEU A 687 -53.94 -43.94 8.16
N VAL A 688 -52.81 -43.54 7.58
CA VAL A 688 -51.94 -44.41 6.77
C VAL A 688 -51.48 -45.62 7.61
N LEU A 689 -51.08 -45.41 8.87
CA LEU A 689 -50.69 -46.51 9.75
C LEU A 689 -51.84 -47.49 10.03
N ALA A 690 -53.06 -46.98 10.21
CA ALA A 690 -54.24 -47.80 10.47
C ALA A 690 -54.62 -48.68 9.26
N GLU A 691 -54.43 -48.18 8.05
CA GLU A 691 -54.72 -48.88 6.79
C GLU A 691 -53.50 -49.60 6.20
N LYS A 692 -52.35 -49.60 6.90
CA LYS A 692 -51.12 -50.23 6.43
C LYS A 692 -51.33 -51.74 6.22
N PRO A 693 -51.08 -52.27 5.00
CA PRO A 693 -51.18 -53.70 4.75
C PRO A 693 -50.26 -54.51 5.67
N ALA A 694 -50.63 -55.76 5.99
CA ALA A 694 -49.82 -56.62 6.86
C ALA A 694 -48.40 -56.87 6.32
N ALA A 695 -48.25 -56.89 4.99
CA ALA A 695 -46.97 -57.02 4.29
C ALA A 695 -46.27 -55.66 4.05
N GLY A 696 -46.86 -54.55 4.47
CA GLY A 696 -46.46 -53.19 4.09
C GLY A 696 -46.89 -52.82 2.67
N TYR A 697 -46.55 -51.59 2.26
CA TYR A 697 -46.76 -51.13 0.89
C TYR A 697 -45.70 -51.72 -0.03
N ALA A 698 -46.12 -52.38 -1.11
CA ALA A 698 -45.23 -53.13 -2.01
C ALA A 698 -44.38 -52.24 -2.93
N THR A 699 -44.88 -51.06 -3.33
CA THR A 699 -44.20 -50.11 -4.23
C THR A 699 -44.41 -48.67 -3.79
N ASN A 700 -43.61 -47.75 -4.31
CA ASN A 700 -43.76 -46.31 -4.08
C ASN A 700 -45.12 -45.80 -4.58
N THR A 701 -45.62 -46.31 -5.72
CA THR A 701 -46.96 -45.96 -6.22
C THR A 701 -48.06 -46.35 -5.23
N ALA A 702 -47.99 -47.54 -4.63
CA ALA A 702 -48.99 -47.98 -3.65
C ALA A 702 -49.06 -47.06 -2.43
N LEU A 703 -47.89 -46.66 -1.90
CA LEU A 703 -47.82 -45.71 -0.79
C LEU A 703 -48.30 -44.31 -1.20
N ALA A 704 -47.92 -43.82 -2.39
CA ALA A 704 -48.36 -42.52 -2.88
C ALA A 704 -49.89 -42.44 -3.06
N THR A 705 -50.53 -43.50 -3.56
CA THR A 705 -51.99 -43.61 -3.63
C THR A 705 -52.61 -43.55 -2.24
N GLU A 706 -52.10 -44.34 -1.31
CA GLU A 706 -52.59 -44.38 0.07
C GLU A 706 -52.52 -43.00 0.75
N ILE A 707 -51.42 -42.26 0.57
CA ILE A 707 -51.29 -40.91 1.12
C ILE A 707 -52.42 -40.00 0.60
N ASN A 708 -52.71 -40.03 -0.70
CA ASN A 708 -53.78 -39.21 -1.27
C ASN A 708 -55.16 -39.62 -0.78
N ASP A 709 -55.40 -40.93 -0.64
CA ASP A 709 -56.64 -41.47 -0.10
C ASP A 709 -56.84 -41.02 1.35
N GLN A 710 -55.79 -41.07 2.18
CA GLN A 710 -55.88 -40.66 3.58
C GLN A 710 -55.92 -39.15 3.80
N VAL A 711 -55.29 -38.35 2.93
CA VAL A 711 -55.51 -36.89 2.90
C VAL A 711 -56.98 -36.58 2.61
N THR A 712 -57.58 -37.29 1.64
CA THR A 712 -58.99 -37.15 1.28
C THR A 712 -59.90 -37.58 2.42
N ALA A 713 -59.65 -38.75 3.01
CA ALA A 713 -60.40 -39.28 4.15
C ALA A 713 -60.36 -38.31 5.34
N ARG A 714 -59.20 -37.76 5.67
CA ARG A 714 -59.06 -36.71 6.69
C ARG A 714 -59.95 -35.50 6.37
N GLY A 715 -59.93 -35.02 5.13
CA GLY A 715 -60.77 -33.90 4.68
C GLY A 715 -62.27 -34.19 4.80
N THR A 716 -62.71 -35.38 4.43
CA THR A 716 -64.09 -35.85 4.56
C THR A 716 -64.54 -35.90 6.02
N LEU A 717 -63.70 -36.43 6.92
CA LEU A 717 -64.00 -36.50 8.35
C LEU A 717 -64.20 -35.11 8.96
N LEU A 718 -63.32 -34.15 8.65
CA LEU A 718 -63.46 -32.76 9.08
C LEU A 718 -64.75 -32.12 8.54
N THR A 719 -65.03 -32.32 7.26
CA THR A 719 -66.21 -31.75 6.59
C THR A 719 -67.50 -32.30 7.19
N ASN A 720 -67.58 -33.61 7.43
CA ASN A 720 -68.77 -34.25 7.98
C ASN A 720 -69.11 -33.73 9.39
N VAL A 721 -68.10 -33.56 10.26
CA VAL A 721 -68.29 -33.00 11.61
C VAL A 721 -68.69 -31.53 11.55
N ASN A 722 -68.01 -30.73 10.71
CA ASN A 722 -68.30 -29.30 10.58
C ASN A 722 -69.69 -29.01 9.98
N ALA A 723 -70.18 -29.86 9.08
CA ALA A 723 -71.49 -29.74 8.46
C ALA A 723 -72.64 -30.34 9.28
N ALA A 724 -72.35 -31.03 10.39
CA ALA A 724 -73.37 -31.66 11.20
C ALA A 724 -74.15 -30.62 12.05
N ASP A 725 -75.45 -30.51 11.79
CA ASP A 725 -76.36 -29.54 12.41
C ASP A 725 -77.48 -30.19 13.24
N THR A 726 -77.55 -31.52 13.27
CA THR A 726 -78.50 -32.29 14.07
C THR A 726 -77.79 -33.39 14.84
N ILE A 727 -78.37 -33.83 15.96
CA ILE A 727 -77.82 -34.91 16.80
C ILE A 727 -77.54 -36.17 15.97
N THR A 728 -78.46 -36.53 15.06
CA THR A 728 -78.28 -37.68 14.16
C THR A 728 -77.09 -37.52 13.24
N LYS A 729 -76.92 -36.35 12.60
CA LYS A 729 -75.76 -36.09 11.74
C LYS A 729 -74.45 -36.06 12.53
N VAL A 730 -74.45 -35.48 13.73
CA VAL A 730 -73.26 -35.48 14.61
C VAL A 730 -72.91 -36.91 14.99
N ASN A 731 -73.85 -37.71 15.46
CA ASN A 731 -73.60 -39.11 15.81
C ASN A 731 -73.01 -39.90 14.63
N THR A 732 -73.53 -39.72 13.42
CA THR A 732 -72.98 -40.35 12.21
C THR A 732 -71.55 -39.88 11.92
N ALA A 733 -71.29 -38.56 11.98
CA ALA A 733 -69.97 -38.00 11.73
C ALA A 733 -68.93 -38.45 12.78
N LEU A 734 -69.31 -38.47 14.06
CA LEU A 734 -68.44 -38.94 15.15
C LEU A 734 -68.19 -40.45 15.07
N THR A 735 -69.18 -41.25 14.64
CA THR A 735 -69.01 -42.69 14.40
C THR A 735 -67.99 -42.92 13.28
N ALA A 736 -68.02 -42.11 12.22
CA ALA A 736 -67.10 -42.23 11.09
C ALA A 736 -65.63 -41.96 11.46
N LEU A 737 -65.34 -41.24 12.55
CA LEU A 737 -63.98 -41.03 13.04
C LEU A 737 -63.33 -42.31 13.59
N ASN A 738 -64.14 -43.34 13.88
CA ASN A 738 -63.70 -44.57 14.53
C ASN A 738 -62.86 -44.31 15.80
N TYR A 739 -63.16 -43.23 16.52
CA TYR A 739 -62.42 -42.85 17.71
C TYR A 739 -62.84 -43.77 18.87
N LYS A 740 -61.92 -44.62 19.33
CA LYS A 740 -62.21 -45.71 20.27
C LYS A 740 -63.07 -45.31 21.49
N PRO A 741 -62.78 -44.22 22.23
CA PRO A 741 -63.61 -43.82 23.36
C PRO A 741 -65.09 -43.58 23.00
N PHE A 742 -65.37 -43.06 21.81
CA PHE A 742 -66.73 -42.89 21.31
C PHE A 742 -67.28 -44.19 20.72
N ALA A 743 -66.47 -44.93 19.96
CA ALA A 743 -66.88 -46.16 19.28
C ALA A 743 -67.33 -47.26 20.26
N ASP A 744 -66.70 -47.34 21.43
CA ASP A 744 -67.01 -48.32 22.48
C ASP A 744 -68.29 -48.01 23.28
N LEU A 745 -68.86 -46.80 23.12
CA LEU A 745 -70.11 -46.43 23.78
C LEU A 745 -71.30 -47.21 23.23
N SER A 746 -72.28 -47.48 24.11
CA SER A 746 -73.58 -48.00 23.68
C SER A 746 -74.31 -47.01 22.77
N SER A 747 -75.27 -47.48 21.98
CA SER A 747 -76.04 -46.62 21.07
C SER A 747 -76.71 -45.44 21.78
N THR A 748 -77.26 -45.64 22.99
CA THR A 748 -77.88 -44.55 23.77
C THR A 748 -76.84 -43.53 24.24
N GLN A 749 -75.68 -43.99 24.73
CA GLN A 749 -74.59 -43.11 25.15
C GLN A 749 -74.02 -42.30 23.97
N LYS A 750 -73.89 -42.90 22.79
CA LYS A 750 -73.45 -42.18 21.58
C LYS A 750 -74.38 -41.03 21.22
N ILE A 751 -75.70 -41.21 21.36
CA ILE A 751 -76.68 -40.13 21.12
C ILE A 751 -76.54 -39.01 22.15
N SER A 752 -76.43 -39.34 23.44
CA SER A 752 -76.21 -38.33 24.49
C SER A 752 -74.91 -37.55 24.30
N VAL A 753 -73.82 -38.23 23.94
CA VAL A 753 -72.53 -37.58 23.64
C VAL A 753 -72.63 -36.72 22.37
N ALA A 754 -73.34 -37.17 21.34
CA ALA A 754 -73.56 -36.36 20.13
C ALA A 754 -74.39 -35.10 20.42
N GLU A 755 -75.39 -35.17 21.31
CA GLU A 755 -76.15 -34.01 21.78
C GLU A 755 -75.27 -33.03 22.57
N ALA A 756 -74.50 -33.54 23.54
CA ALA A 756 -73.55 -32.72 24.31
C ALA A 756 -72.45 -32.08 23.44
N PHE A 757 -71.93 -32.82 22.46
CA PHE A 757 -70.95 -32.32 21.50
C PHE A 757 -71.55 -31.20 20.62
N LEU A 758 -72.77 -31.38 20.12
CA LEU A 758 -73.45 -30.37 19.31
C LEU A 758 -73.74 -29.09 20.11
N ALA A 759 -74.15 -29.24 21.37
CA ALA A 759 -74.42 -28.12 22.27
C ALA A 759 -73.16 -27.31 22.61
N ASN A 760 -71.99 -27.97 22.66
CA ASN A 760 -70.69 -27.36 22.96
C ASN A 760 -69.82 -27.14 21.71
N PHE A 761 -70.41 -27.14 20.52
CA PHE A 761 -69.66 -26.92 19.29
C PHE A 761 -68.96 -25.54 19.35
N PRO A 762 -67.67 -25.41 18.97
CA PRO A 762 -66.94 -24.16 19.08
C PRO A 762 -67.66 -23.02 18.36
N THR A 763 -67.77 -21.86 19.02
CA THR A 763 -68.31 -20.64 18.44
C THR A 763 -67.34 -19.48 18.56
N ASP A 764 -67.45 -18.52 17.63
CA ASP A 764 -66.71 -17.27 17.71
C ASP A 764 -67.41 -16.29 18.68
N LYS A 765 -66.84 -15.09 18.82
CA LYS A 765 -67.38 -14.02 19.67
C LYS A 765 -68.81 -13.59 19.31
N ASP A 766 -69.25 -13.87 18.08
CA ASP A 766 -70.56 -13.51 17.56
C ASP A 766 -71.54 -14.70 17.63
N GLY A 767 -71.10 -15.83 18.20
CA GLY A 767 -71.90 -17.05 18.35
C GLY A 767 -71.97 -17.91 17.08
N ALA A 768 -71.22 -17.59 16.03
CA ALA A 768 -71.18 -18.39 14.81
C ALA A 768 -70.26 -19.61 14.99
N LYS A 769 -70.63 -20.75 14.39
CA LYS A 769 -69.82 -21.98 14.48
C LYS A 769 -68.42 -21.76 13.90
N VAL A 770 -67.40 -22.11 14.68
CA VAL A 770 -66.00 -22.17 14.24
C VAL A 770 -65.68 -23.58 13.80
N ALA A 771 -65.34 -23.75 12.51
CA ALA A 771 -65.02 -25.04 11.95
C ALA A 771 -63.75 -25.64 12.57
N TYR A 772 -63.79 -26.93 12.89
CA TYR A 772 -62.60 -27.68 13.27
C TYR A 772 -61.64 -27.81 12.08
N THR A 773 -60.35 -27.59 12.34
CA THR A 773 -59.26 -27.72 11.36
C THR A 773 -58.40 -28.98 11.57
N THR A 774 -58.59 -29.68 12.69
CA THR A 774 -57.84 -30.89 13.08
C THR A 774 -58.79 -31.95 13.66
N LEU A 775 -58.52 -33.22 13.37
CA LEU A 775 -59.23 -34.35 13.99
C LEU A 775 -58.94 -34.42 15.49
N THR A 776 -57.79 -33.92 15.92
CA THR A 776 -57.35 -33.87 17.32
C THR A 776 -58.27 -33.00 18.16
N ASN A 777 -58.63 -31.82 17.66
CA ASN A 777 -59.56 -30.93 18.37
C ASN A 777 -60.96 -31.56 18.46
N ILE A 778 -61.40 -32.22 17.39
CA ILE A 778 -62.67 -32.97 17.40
C ILE A 778 -62.64 -34.06 18.48
N LYS A 779 -61.57 -34.88 18.53
CA LYS A 779 -61.42 -35.95 19.53
C LYS A 779 -61.41 -35.38 20.96
N ALA A 780 -60.72 -34.27 21.20
CA ALA A 780 -60.70 -33.63 22.52
C ALA A 780 -62.09 -33.14 22.96
N ASP A 781 -62.88 -32.59 22.04
CA ASP A 781 -64.24 -32.15 22.36
C ASP A 781 -65.24 -33.32 22.47
N ILE A 782 -64.98 -34.45 21.79
CA ILE A 782 -65.66 -35.71 22.07
C ILE A 782 -65.39 -36.15 23.51
N ASP A 783 -64.13 -36.15 23.96
CA ASP A 783 -63.77 -36.57 25.33
C ASP A 783 -64.42 -35.68 26.39
N LYS A 784 -64.50 -34.37 26.14
CA LYS A 784 -65.27 -33.44 27.00
C LYS A 784 -66.75 -33.79 27.01
N ALA A 785 -67.35 -34.08 25.86
CA ALA A 785 -68.74 -34.47 25.75
C ALA A 785 -69.03 -35.83 26.44
N ILE A 786 -68.10 -36.79 26.36
CA ILE A 786 -68.17 -38.07 27.11
C ILE A 786 -68.18 -37.79 28.61
N THR A 787 -67.28 -36.92 29.08
CA THR A 787 -67.18 -36.56 30.50
C THR A 787 -68.46 -35.88 30.99
N ALA A 788 -68.98 -34.91 30.24
CA ALA A 788 -70.21 -34.18 30.59
C ALA A 788 -71.49 -35.04 30.62
N VAL A 789 -71.51 -36.18 29.93
CA VAL A 789 -72.63 -37.13 29.94
C VAL A 789 -72.49 -38.17 31.06
N ALA A 790 -71.27 -38.38 31.55
CA ALA A 790 -70.98 -39.29 32.65
C ALA A 790 -71.22 -38.65 34.03
N GLU A 791 -71.11 -37.33 34.11
CA GLU A 791 -71.52 -36.48 35.25
C GLU A 791 -73.04 -36.25 35.27
#